data_AF-A0A969DL87-F1
#
_entry.id   AF-A0A969DL87-F1
#
_cell.length_a   1.000
_cell.length_b   1.000
_cell.length_c   1.000
_cell.angle_alpha   90.00
_cell.angle_beta   90.00
_cell.angle_gamma   90.00
#
_symmetry.space_group_name_H-M   'P 1'
#
loop_
_entity.id
_entity.type
_entity.pdbx_description
1 polymer ?
#
loop_
_entity_poly.entity_id
_entity_poly.type
_entity_poly.pdbx_seq_one_letter_code
_entity_poly.pdbx_strand_id
1 'polypeptide(L)'
;MGLTPINFPYALTTGDPVAAQTDADEADEAEAEEEEELHSFGETVAGMQVHQGLFTVYTNLREGESYLAIRPDQLNRNFMMLATLESGIGESGLFRGWPINDVVFQFREMAGDRLQVTVPNTYIRNPGNQAWQQRLLEGSFSDSVIFAVDVKAVDPNTGVMLIDLSALVMQQDLANAFGVLGSVTWTHFPNLDLSRLDQVKAFEGNVEIGAEVVFSGGSGGDPLANLFGFALESIPDDRGFSVQVRYSLSALPVNNGYEPRVADQRVGYFLTVFRAPFQVGRPDPFVRYINRWHLEKQNPSADISVPKAPLVFWIENTTPPEYREAIAAGVLMWNEAFEQAGFKSAIQVRQMPDNADWDPADVRYNVIRWSDSLDPWAIGLGPSRVNPLTGQILDADVILDANTVRYLQQQYQTRGLDSNPTALGYLQNCGQRSQTWFQQWQILQQQGEAGLDQALALAQTPSPSNIDHILEAQCAGYTATQRNGFGSLALSVLPGAQFAPEQLDTYIQQYLTAVTAHEVGHILGLRHNFAGSRSLDPAVLNTPAVTQSQGLVSSVMDYFPPNIAAPGEYQGEFFPSRVGAYDRWAVEYGYSETPPSLGDSQERQTLAAIAGRSSQYPELAYASDEDIFDFIDPEVDAWDLSNDPMVFAAWQLENAQAVWGRLNRLSVAPGEGFGGLRQRVDLVFNYYTGNALTIANYVGGQRFRRTDPWTQTGPAPLSRYQPRNSGRPWPF
;
A
#
# COMPACT_ATOMS: atom_id res chain seq x y z
N MET A 1 7.21 -48.32 17.11
CA MET A 1 8.47 -49.00 17.52
C MET A 1 9.45 -48.85 16.37
N GLY A 2 10.60 -48.20 16.62
CA GLY A 2 11.86 -48.19 15.84
C GLY A 2 11.78 -47.84 14.35
N LEU A 3 12.28 -46.70 13.86
CA LEU A 3 13.72 -46.42 13.60
C LEU A 3 14.41 -47.66 13.00
N THR A 4 15.08 -47.59 11.84
CA THR A 4 16.40 -46.96 11.62
C THR A 4 16.77 -46.98 10.09
N PRO A 5 17.94 -46.51 9.61
CA PRO A 5 18.16 -45.23 8.91
C PRO A 5 18.76 -45.36 7.48
N ILE A 6 18.93 -44.24 6.76
CA ILE A 6 20.06 -44.08 5.81
C ILE A 6 20.65 -42.66 5.97
N ASN A 7 21.93 -42.64 6.36
CA ASN A 7 22.84 -41.49 6.44
C ASN A 7 23.49 -41.24 5.07
N PHE A 8 23.76 -39.97 4.73
CA PHE A 8 24.95 -39.63 3.94
C PHE A 8 25.70 -38.43 4.55
N PRO A 9 27.03 -38.48 4.65
CA PRO A 9 27.85 -37.56 5.45
C PRO A 9 28.46 -36.43 4.61
N TYR A 10 28.69 -35.27 5.21
CA TYR A 10 29.79 -34.38 4.81
C TYR A 10 30.67 -34.15 6.03
N ALA A 11 31.91 -34.62 5.91
CA ALA A 11 32.95 -34.54 6.92
C ALA A 11 33.73 -33.23 6.80
N LEU A 12 34.01 -32.65 7.96
CA LEU A 12 35.02 -31.64 8.22
C LEU A 12 36.40 -32.18 7.85
N THR A 13 37.17 -31.43 7.07
CA THR A 13 38.61 -31.65 6.92
C THR A 13 39.36 -30.61 7.75
N THR A 14 39.95 -31.09 8.84
CA THR A 14 41.04 -30.46 9.59
C THR A 14 42.34 -30.60 8.80
N GLY A 15 43.07 -29.50 8.60
CA GLY A 15 44.45 -29.51 8.13
C GLY A 15 45.35 -28.80 9.15
N ASP A 16 46.28 -29.54 9.76
CA ASP A 16 47.47 -29.02 10.46
C ASP A 16 48.72 -29.34 9.60
N PRO A 17 49.94 -28.88 9.95
CA PRO A 17 50.46 -27.54 9.76
C PRO A 17 51.71 -27.56 8.85
N VAL A 18 51.95 -26.50 8.07
CA VAL A 18 53.22 -26.35 7.35
C VAL A 18 54.14 -25.42 8.16
N ALA A 19 55.32 -25.94 8.47
CA ALA A 19 56.37 -25.27 9.23
C ALA A 19 56.83 -23.98 8.53
N ALA A 20 56.76 -22.87 9.26
CA ALA A 20 57.43 -21.62 8.89
C ALA A 20 58.87 -21.65 9.42
N GLN A 21 59.84 -21.68 8.51
CA GLN A 21 61.21 -21.27 8.79
C GLN A 21 61.24 -19.74 8.85
N THR A 22 61.95 -19.27 9.86
CA THR A 22 62.31 -17.89 10.14
C THR A 22 63.10 -17.27 8.99
N ASP A 23 62.64 -16.14 8.48
CA ASP A 23 63.54 -15.07 8.02
C ASP A 23 63.12 -13.79 8.74
N ALA A 24 63.97 -13.42 9.70
CA ALA A 24 63.96 -12.13 10.36
C ALA A 24 64.85 -11.23 9.51
N ASP A 25 64.24 -10.35 8.71
CA ASP A 25 64.83 -9.12 8.16
C ASP A 25 63.82 -8.49 7.18
N GLU A 26 62.69 -7.99 7.69
CA GLU A 26 61.82 -7.00 7.02
C GLU A 26 60.80 -6.38 8.00
N ALA A 27 61.20 -6.26 9.27
CA ALA A 27 60.46 -5.55 10.30
C ALA A 27 61.08 -4.16 10.48
N ASP A 28 60.78 -3.22 9.58
CA ASP A 28 60.99 -1.78 9.84
C ASP A 28 60.19 -0.84 8.89
N GLU A 29 59.12 -1.31 8.22
CA GLU A 29 58.20 -0.43 7.47
C GLU A 29 56.73 -0.78 7.76
N ALA A 30 56.34 -0.71 9.03
CA ALA A 30 54.95 -0.57 9.42
C ALA A 30 54.80 0.60 10.39
N GLU A 31 53.72 1.36 10.21
CA GLU A 31 53.19 2.42 11.08
C GLU A 31 53.73 3.85 10.83
N ALA A 32 53.24 4.43 9.75
CA ALA A 32 52.74 5.80 9.79
C ALA A 32 51.30 5.79 9.23
N GLU A 33 50.35 5.36 10.05
CA GLU A 33 48.96 5.80 9.86
C GLU A 33 48.96 7.31 10.16
N GLU A 34 48.81 8.13 9.13
CA GLU A 34 48.43 9.54 9.31
C GLU A 34 47.07 9.54 10.01
N GLU A 35 47.04 9.88 11.31
CA GLU A 35 45.82 10.38 11.94
C GLU A 35 45.38 11.61 11.13
N GLU A 36 44.35 11.48 10.29
CA GLU A 36 43.71 12.62 9.64
C GLU A 36 43.19 13.57 10.73
N GLU A 37 43.94 14.64 11.02
CA GLU A 37 43.47 15.73 11.89
C GLU A 37 42.15 16.26 11.32
N LEU A 38 41.08 16.23 12.14
CA LEU A 38 39.77 16.79 11.79
C LEU A 38 39.93 18.19 11.21
N HIS A 39 39.36 18.40 10.02
CA HIS A 39 39.37 19.72 9.39
C HIS A 39 38.68 20.75 10.30
N SER A 40 39.07 22.02 10.19
CA SER A 40 38.39 23.06 10.94
C SER A 40 36.94 23.22 10.43
N PHE A 41 35.98 23.32 11.35
CA PHE A 41 34.56 23.39 11.02
C PHE A 41 34.26 24.54 10.04
N GLY A 42 34.83 25.71 10.31
CA GLY A 42 34.62 26.91 9.50
C GLY A 42 35.19 26.81 8.08
N GLU A 43 36.34 26.15 7.90
CA GLU A 43 36.92 25.91 6.58
C GLU A 43 36.11 24.88 5.79
N THR A 44 35.64 23.82 6.45
CA THR A 44 34.87 22.74 5.81
C THR A 44 33.58 23.24 5.17
N VAL A 45 32.89 24.21 5.78
CA VAL A 45 31.61 24.75 5.27
C VAL A 45 31.75 26.09 4.54
N ALA A 46 32.98 26.57 4.33
CA ALA A 46 33.23 27.88 3.75
C ALA A 46 32.68 27.97 2.31
N GLY A 47 31.82 28.96 2.05
CA GLY A 47 31.27 29.20 0.72
C GLY A 47 30.12 28.28 0.31
N MET A 48 29.70 27.35 1.17
CA MET A 48 28.56 26.47 0.93
C MET A 48 27.22 27.17 1.19
N GLN A 49 26.16 26.69 0.53
CA GLN A 49 24.79 27.10 0.83
C GLN A 49 24.32 26.48 2.15
N VAL A 50 23.70 27.28 3.02
CA VAL A 50 23.21 26.85 4.33
C VAL A 50 21.69 26.68 4.30
N HIS A 51 21.22 25.50 4.70
CA HIS A 51 19.80 25.15 4.84
C HIS A 51 19.50 24.90 6.32
N GLN A 52 18.72 25.77 6.95
CA GLN A 52 18.40 25.67 8.39
C GLN A 52 17.07 24.96 8.60
N GLY A 53 17.05 23.93 9.45
CA GLY A 53 15.86 23.17 9.81
C GLY A 53 16.13 22.19 10.95
N LEU A 54 15.44 21.05 10.96
CA LEU A 54 15.60 19.97 11.92
C LEU A 54 17.09 19.65 12.13
N PHE A 55 17.77 19.44 11.01
CA PHE A 55 19.22 19.48 10.90
C PHE A 55 19.61 20.69 10.04
N THR A 56 20.77 21.27 10.33
CA THR A 56 21.37 22.23 9.41
C THR A 56 22.14 21.46 8.35
N VAL A 57 21.94 21.79 7.08
CA VAL A 57 22.67 21.18 5.96
C VAL A 57 23.49 22.24 5.25
N TYR A 58 24.73 21.90 4.93
CA TYR A 58 25.63 22.72 4.12
C TYR A 58 25.82 22.03 2.78
N THR A 59 25.59 22.72 1.66
CA THR A 59 25.68 22.11 0.33
C THR A 59 26.44 22.96 -0.67
N ASN A 60 27.27 22.31 -1.47
CA ASN A 60 27.74 22.77 -2.76
C ASN A 60 27.48 21.65 -3.78
N LEU A 61 26.21 21.49 -4.16
CA LEU A 61 25.75 20.36 -4.99
C LEU A 61 26.42 20.29 -6.38
N ARG A 62 27.00 21.40 -6.86
CA ARG A 62 27.75 21.43 -8.12
C ARG A 62 29.10 20.70 -8.03
N GLU A 63 29.76 20.79 -6.88
CA GLU A 63 31.01 20.09 -6.60
C GLU A 63 30.78 18.74 -5.90
N GLY A 64 29.51 18.36 -5.67
CA GLY A 64 29.14 17.12 -4.99
C GLY A 64 29.31 17.15 -3.46
N GLU A 65 29.60 18.32 -2.87
CA GLU A 65 29.86 18.43 -1.44
C GLU A 65 28.56 18.68 -0.66
N SER A 66 28.31 17.88 0.37
CA SER A 66 27.13 18.02 1.22
C SER A 66 27.40 17.53 2.64
N TYR A 67 27.12 18.37 3.65
CA TYR A 67 27.34 18.04 5.06
C TYR A 67 26.07 18.22 5.88
N LEU A 68 25.78 17.24 6.74
CA LEU A 68 24.72 17.29 7.74
C LEU A 68 25.34 17.66 9.10
N ALA A 69 24.84 18.72 9.72
CA ALA A 69 25.26 19.12 11.06
C ALA A 69 24.41 18.46 12.13
N ILE A 70 25.05 17.64 12.96
CA ILE A 70 24.45 16.91 14.07
C ILE A 70 24.82 17.61 15.37
N ARG A 71 23.81 18.10 16.08
CA ARG A 71 23.99 18.68 17.41
C ARG A 71 24.08 17.58 18.47
N PRO A 72 24.81 17.80 19.59
CA PRO A 72 24.87 16.84 20.68
C PRO A 72 23.49 16.42 21.22
N ASP A 73 22.50 17.32 21.22
CA ASP A 73 21.12 17.03 21.66
C ASP A 73 20.32 16.15 20.68
N GLN A 74 20.86 15.86 19.49
CA GLN A 74 20.25 14.98 18.49
C GLN A 74 20.78 13.55 18.56
N LEU A 75 21.84 13.29 19.32
CA LEU A 75 22.35 11.95 19.54
C LEU A 75 21.36 11.11 20.36
N ASN A 76 21.31 9.81 20.07
CA ASN A 76 20.44 8.82 20.72
C ASN A 76 18.93 9.15 20.62
N ARG A 77 18.54 9.99 19.65
CA ARG A 77 17.15 10.31 19.35
C ARG A 77 16.69 9.60 18.08
N ASN A 78 15.43 9.16 18.09
CA ASN A 78 14.80 8.55 16.93
C ASN A 78 14.45 9.61 15.89
N PHE A 79 14.92 9.39 14.67
CA PHE A 79 14.49 10.06 13.46
C PHE A 79 13.92 9.03 12.49
N MET A 80 13.18 9.50 11.49
CA MET A 80 12.68 8.66 10.41
C MET A 80 13.24 9.16 9.09
N MET A 81 13.72 8.26 8.25
CA MET A 81 14.04 8.55 6.86
C MET A 81 13.03 7.85 5.97
N LEU A 82 12.39 8.61 5.11
CA LEU A 82 11.34 8.16 4.19
C LEU A 82 11.88 8.31 2.77
N ALA A 83 11.74 7.30 1.93
CA ALA A 83 12.13 7.35 0.52
C ALA A 83 10.92 7.16 -0.40
N THR A 84 10.74 8.06 -1.36
CA THR A 84 9.60 8.09 -2.30
C THR A 84 10.08 8.45 -3.71
N LEU A 85 9.52 7.81 -4.74
CA LEU A 85 9.78 8.16 -6.13
C LEU A 85 9.07 9.48 -6.51
N GLU A 86 9.83 10.50 -6.92
CA GLU A 86 9.27 11.75 -7.47
C GLU A 86 9.00 11.65 -8.96
N SER A 87 9.77 10.80 -9.64
CA SER A 87 9.57 10.43 -11.03
C SER A 87 9.61 8.92 -11.18
N GLY A 88 9.10 8.45 -12.31
CA GLY A 88 9.10 7.04 -12.66
C GLY A 88 9.29 6.86 -14.16
N ILE A 89 9.36 5.61 -14.58
CA ILE A 89 9.38 5.25 -16.00
C ILE A 89 7.99 4.79 -16.49
N GLY A 90 7.03 4.58 -15.57
CA GLY A 90 5.66 4.21 -15.94
C GLY A 90 5.47 2.71 -16.18
N GLU A 91 6.44 1.87 -15.79
CA GLU A 91 6.36 0.42 -15.81
C GLU A 91 7.12 -0.19 -14.62
N SER A 92 6.98 -1.51 -14.40
CA SER A 92 7.76 -2.29 -13.41
C SER A 92 7.72 -1.78 -11.96
N GLY A 93 6.61 -1.14 -11.53
CA GLY A 93 6.48 -0.59 -10.17
C GLY A 93 7.20 0.74 -9.96
N LEU A 94 7.84 1.29 -11.00
CA LEU A 94 8.53 2.58 -10.96
C LEU A 94 7.58 3.69 -11.40
N PHE A 95 6.60 3.96 -10.54
CA PHE A 95 5.59 4.98 -10.74
C PHE A 95 5.87 6.22 -9.90
N ARG A 96 5.39 7.36 -10.38
CA ARG A 96 5.52 8.62 -9.67
C ARG A 96 4.67 8.62 -8.41
N GLY A 97 5.26 9.01 -7.28
CA GLY A 97 4.65 8.99 -5.96
C GLY A 97 4.79 7.67 -5.20
N TRP A 98 5.41 6.65 -5.82
CA TRP A 98 5.51 5.33 -5.22
C TRP A 98 6.42 5.33 -3.98
N PRO A 99 5.96 4.82 -2.83
CA PRO A 99 6.79 4.69 -1.64
C PRO A 99 7.85 3.60 -1.86
N ILE A 100 9.13 3.92 -1.61
CA ILE A 100 10.22 2.95 -1.76
C ILE A 100 10.41 2.19 -0.45
N ASN A 101 10.82 2.89 0.62
CA ASN A 101 11.03 2.29 1.93
C ASN A 101 11.16 3.38 3.01
N ASP A 102 10.94 2.98 4.27
CA ASP A 102 11.07 3.84 5.44
C ASP A 102 11.91 3.19 6.52
N VAL A 103 12.67 3.98 7.26
CA VAL A 103 13.50 3.50 8.36
C VAL A 103 13.50 4.46 9.53
N VAL A 104 13.31 3.93 10.74
CA VAL A 104 13.60 4.66 11.98
C VAL A 104 15.06 4.40 12.33
N PHE A 105 15.80 5.46 12.66
CA PHE A 105 17.22 5.35 12.98
C PHE A 105 17.65 6.35 14.05
N GLN A 106 18.87 6.17 14.56
CA GLN A 106 19.53 7.06 15.53
C GLN A 106 21.01 7.22 15.16
N PHE A 107 21.57 8.39 15.48
CA PHE A 107 23.01 8.59 15.58
C PHE A 107 23.47 8.31 17.02
N ARG A 108 24.48 7.45 17.19
CA ARG A 108 25.10 7.15 18.49
C ARG A 108 26.60 7.45 18.42
N GLU A 109 27.16 8.01 19.48
CA GLU A 109 28.61 8.21 19.56
C GLU A 109 29.33 6.86 19.60
N MET A 110 30.42 6.77 18.84
CA MET A 110 31.36 5.66 18.85
C MET A 110 32.76 6.19 19.17
N ALA A 111 33.64 5.35 19.70
CA ALA A 111 35.04 5.71 19.88
C ALA A 111 35.73 5.98 18.52
N GLY A 112 36.55 7.03 18.46
CA GLY A 112 37.38 7.38 17.30
C GLY A 112 36.63 8.16 16.22
N ASP A 113 36.25 9.41 16.51
CA ASP A 113 35.69 10.43 15.59
C ASP A 113 34.64 9.94 14.59
N ARG A 114 33.79 9.00 15.03
CA ARG A 114 32.75 8.39 14.22
C ARG A 114 31.42 8.33 14.95
N LEU A 115 30.34 8.41 14.18
CA LEU A 115 28.99 8.18 14.65
C LEU A 115 28.47 6.86 14.10
N GLN A 116 27.96 6.03 14.99
CA GLN A 116 27.24 4.82 14.62
C GLN A 116 25.81 5.17 14.21
N VAL A 117 25.35 4.60 13.10
CA VAL A 117 23.94 4.68 12.66
C VAL A 117 23.25 3.37 13.02
N THR A 118 22.24 3.47 13.89
CA THR A 118 21.53 2.31 14.42
C THR A 118 20.04 2.38 14.13
N VAL A 119 19.44 1.25 13.75
CA VAL A 119 18.00 1.06 13.65
C VAL A 119 17.50 0.44 14.97
N PRO A 120 16.75 1.19 15.79
CA PRO A 120 16.27 0.69 17.08
C PRO A 120 15.20 -0.38 16.89
N ASN A 121 15.17 -1.37 17.78
CA ASN A 121 14.14 -2.41 17.74
C ASN A 121 12.77 -1.87 18.21
N THR A 122 11.90 -1.55 17.25
CA THR A 122 10.53 -1.06 17.54
C THR A 122 9.52 -2.18 17.73
N TYR A 123 9.89 -3.43 17.41
CA TYR A 123 9.01 -4.60 17.50
C TYR A 123 8.97 -5.21 18.89
N ILE A 124 10.04 -5.11 19.68
CA ILE A 124 10.07 -5.60 21.07
C ILE A 124 10.10 -4.41 22.03
N ARG A 125 9.06 -4.23 22.85
CA ARG A 125 8.92 -3.01 23.68
C ARG A 125 8.40 -3.30 25.09
N ASN A 126 8.70 -2.40 26.02
CA ASN A 126 8.28 -2.44 27.42
C ASN A 126 7.15 -1.43 27.70
N PRO A 127 5.88 -1.75 27.41
CA PRO A 127 4.79 -0.78 27.51
C PRO A 127 4.45 -0.40 28.97
N GLY A 128 4.84 -1.24 29.93
CA GLY A 128 4.61 -0.98 31.36
C GLY A 128 5.71 -0.16 32.02
N ASN A 129 6.77 0.22 31.29
CA ASN A 129 7.94 0.94 31.79
C ASN A 129 8.54 0.31 33.07
N GLN A 130 8.45 -1.01 33.23
CA GLN A 130 9.00 -1.69 34.41
C GLN A 130 10.50 -1.90 34.24
N ALA A 131 11.31 -1.43 35.19
CA ALA A 131 12.76 -1.44 35.05
C ALA A 131 13.38 -2.84 34.87
N TRP A 132 12.80 -3.88 35.48
CA TRP A 132 13.29 -5.26 35.31
C TRP A 132 12.95 -5.82 33.93
N GLN A 133 11.80 -5.45 33.35
CA GLN A 133 11.44 -5.80 31.98
C GLN A 133 12.36 -5.09 30.99
N GLN A 134 12.69 -3.82 31.24
CA GLN A 134 13.62 -3.08 30.41
C GLN A 134 15.00 -3.76 30.36
N ARG A 135 15.57 -4.10 31.52
CA ARG A 135 16.84 -4.85 31.59
C ARG A 135 16.78 -6.22 30.93
N LEU A 136 15.64 -6.93 31.06
CA LEU A 136 15.44 -8.20 30.37
C LEU A 136 15.50 -8.02 28.85
N LEU A 137 14.81 -7.02 28.32
CA LEU A 137 14.80 -6.75 26.88
C LEU A 137 16.19 -6.34 26.38
N GLU A 138 16.86 -5.41 27.06
CA GLU A 138 18.22 -4.95 26.72
C GLU A 138 19.26 -6.08 26.73
N GLY A 139 19.10 -7.08 27.61
CA GLY A 139 19.97 -8.26 27.65
C GLY A 139 19.58 -9.38 26.69
N SER A 140 18.38 -9.34 26.08
CA SER A 140 17.85 -10.43 25.25
C SER A 140 17.73 -10.07 23.76
N PHE A 141 17.60 -8.78 23.44
CA PHE A 141 17.37 -8.29 22.09
C PHE A 141 18.29 -7.11 21.82
N SER A 142 18.84 -7.06 20.61
CA SER A 142 19.74 -5.99 20.18
C SER A 142 19.03 -5.06 19.19
N ASP A 143 19.47 -3.82 19.14
CA ASP A 143 19.23 -2.93 18.01
C ASP A 143 20.10 -3.35 16.83
N SER A 144 19.73 -2.94 15.62
CA SER A 144 20.52 -3.20 14.44
C SER A 144 21.53 -2.08 14.23
N VAL A 145 22.82 -2.38 14.35
CA VAL A 145 23.90 -1.49 13.92
C VAL A 145 24.08 -1.68 12.41
N ILE A 146 23.86 -0.62 11.62
CA ILE A 146 23.90 -0.75 10.16
C ILE A 146 25.30 -0.39 9.65
N PHE A 147 25.79 0.79 9.98
CA PHE A 147 27.11 1.30 9.60
C PHE A 147 27.60 2.40 10.56
N ALA A 148 28.80 2.93 10.32
CA ALA A 148 29.30 4.13 10.97
C ALA A 148 29.65 5.18 9.91
N VAL A 149 29.53 6.46 10.27
CA VAL A 149 29.92 7.61 9.46
C VAL A 149 31.01 8.39 10.16
N ASP A 150 31.97 8.89 9.37
CA ASP A 150 33.06 9.71 9.90
C ASP A 150 32.58 11.12 10.21
N VAL A 151 33.02 11.64 11.35
CA VAL A 151 32.90 13.05 11.67
C VAL A 151 34.00 13.77 10.90
N LYS A 152 33.62 14.70 10.02
CA LYS A 152 34.57 15.46 9.18
C LYS A 152 35.10 16.72 9.86
N ALA A 153 34.31 17.30 10.77
CA ALA A 153 34.72 18.41 11.61
C ALA A 153 33.81 18.52 12.84
N VAL A 154 34.34 19.12 13.91
CA VAL A 154 33.58 19.47 15.11
C VAL A 154 33.74 20.95 15.41
N ASP A 155 32.63 21.66 15.65
CA ASP A 155 32.71 23.03 16.17
C ASP A 155 33.16 22.99 17.64
N PRO A 156 34.34 23.54 17.98
CA PRO A 156 34.90 23.47 19.33
C PRO A 156 34.07 24.23 20.38
N ASN A 157 33.21 25.16 19.96
CA ASN A 157 32.39 25.96 20.88
C ASN A 157 31.03 25.31 21.17
N THR A 158 30.45 24.62 20.20
CA THR A 158 29.09 24.09 20.27
C THR A 158 29.02 22.57 20.34
N GLY A 159 30.10 21.86 19.97
CA GLY A 159 30.14 20.41 19.84
C GLY A 159 29.34 19.87 18.65
N VAL A 160 28.95 20.73 17.70
CA VAL A 160 28.24 20.30 16.49
C VAL A 160 29.20 19.54 15.59
N MET A 161 28.78 18.36 15.16
CA MET A 161 29.56 17.46 14.30
C MET A 161 29.05 17.55 12.86
N LEU A 162 29.97 17.57 11.89
CA LEU A 162 29.64 17.44 10.47
C LEU A 162 29.86 16.01 10.00
N ILE A 163 28.87 15.44 9.34
CA ILE A 163 29.00 14.19 8.57
C ILE A 163 28.69 14.46 7.11
N ASP A 164 29.24 13.65 6.21
CA ASP A 164 28.86 13.68 4.79
C ASP A 164 27.41 13.18 4.62
N LEU A 165 26.55 14.01 4.03
CA LEU A 165 25.16 13.67 3.77
C LEU A 165 25.04 12.62 2.63
N SER A 166 25.90 12.70 1.63
CA SER A 166 25.94 11.73 0.53
C SER A 166 26.37 10.35 1.03
N ALA A 167 27.28 10.29 2.01
CA ALA A 167 27.63 9.05 2.69
C ALA A 167 26.41 8.38 3.33
N LEU A 168 25.52 9.15 3.96
CA LEU A 168 24.32 8.64 4.61
C LEU A 168 23.25 8.15 3.61
N VAL A 169 22.97 8.95 2.59
CA VAL A 169 21.81 8.74 1.69
C VAL A 169 22.16 7.88 0.48
N MET A 170 23.34 8.09 -0.12
CA MET A 170 23.74 7.46 -1.37
C MET A 170 24.66 6.25 -1.13
N GLN A 171 25.77 6.45 -0.41
CA GLN A 171 26.81 5.42 -0.29
C GLN A 171 26.38 4.27 0.62
N GLN A 172 25.82 4.60 1.79
CA GLN A 172 25.36 3.61 2.76
C GLN A 172 23.88 3.24 2.58
N ASP A 173 23.16 3.95 1.71
CA ASP A 173 21.74 3.73 1.39
C ASP A 173 20.90 3.46 2.65
N LEU A 174 20.87 4.40 3.59
CA LEU A 174 20.23 4.20 4.89
C LEU A 174 18.78 3.70 4.78
N ALA A 175 18.03 4.20 3.80
CA ALA A 175 16.66 3.78 3.56
C ALA A 175 16.56 2.46 2.78
N ASN A 176 17.66 1.81 2.39
CA ASN A 176 17.70 0.65 1.51
C ASN A 176 16.94 0.87 0.18
N ALA A 177 16.93 2.10 -0.33
CA ALA A 177 16.20 2.46 -1.53
C ALA A 177 16.82 1.79 -2.77
N PHE A 178 18.14 1.68 -2.83
CA PHE A 178 18.87 1.11 -3.96
C PHE A 178 18.66 -0.40 -3.99
N GLY A 179 18.64 -1.05 -2.83
CA GLY A 179 18.31 -2.46 -2.70
C GLY A 179 16.88 -2.77 -3.17
N VAL A 180 15.90 -1.96 -2.75
CA VAL A 180 14.49 -2.13 -3.16
C VAL A 180 14.33 -1.86 -4.66
N LEU A 181 14.84 -0.75 -5.17
CA LEU A 181 14.71 -0.42 -6.59
C LEU A 181 15.46 -1.44 -7.49
N GLY A 182 16.66 -1.86 -7.08
CA GLY A 182 17.41 -2.91 -7.79
C GLY A 182 16.68 -4.26 -7.84
N SER A 183 15.83 -4.56 -6.84
CA SER A 183 15.05 -5.80 -6.83
C SER A 183 13.90 -5.82 -7.85
N VAL A 184 13.36 -4.64 -8.21
CA VAL A 184 12.24 -4.53 -9.16
C VAL A 184 12.69 -4.33 -10.61
N THR A 185 13.89 -3.79 -10.82
CA THR A 185 14.48 -3.56 -12.15
C THR A 185 15.22 -4.77 -12.71
N TRP A 186 15.50 -5.78 -11.87
CA TRP A 186 16.12 -7.07 -12.20
C TRP A 186 17.52 -6.99 -12.83
N THR A 187 17.63 -6.47 -14.05
CA THR A 187 18.86 -6.39 -14.84
C THR A 187 19.50 -4.99 -14.84
N HIS A 188 18.80 -3.97 -14.34
CA HIS A 188 19.35 -2.64 -14.15
C HIS A 188 19.71 -2.42 -12.69
N PHE A 189 20.94 -1.96 -12.44
CA PHE A 189 21.45 -1.73 -11.09
C PHE A 189 21.73 -0.23 -10.88
N PRO A 190 21.50 0.30 -9.67
CA PRO A 190 21.89 1.65 -9.32
C PRO A 190 23.39 1.88 -9.57
N ASN A 191 23.71 2.99 -10.22
CA ASN A 191 25.06 3.42 -10.56
C ASN A 191 25.39 4.69 -9.76
N LEU A 192 26.13 4.52 -8.67
CA LEU A 192 26.49 5.61 -7.76
C LEU A 192 27.35 6.69 -8.44
N ASP A 193 28.23 6.32 -9.37
CA ASP A 193 29.13 7.28 -10.05
C ASP A 193 28.36 8.27 -10.94
N LEU A 194 27.18 7.87 -11.43
CA LEU A 194 26.30 8.71 -12.24
C LEU A 194 25.16 9.35 -11.44
N SER A 195 24.94 8.88 -10.21
CA SER A 195 23.88 9.37 -9.33
C SER A 195 24.37 10.56 -8.51
N ARG A 196 23.47 11.47 -8.14
CA ARG A 196 23.83 12.65 -7.33
C ARG A 196 22.67 13.22 -6.55
N LEU A 197 22.98 13.94 -5.47
CA LEU A 197 22.04 14.84 -4.83
C LEU A 197 21.84 16.09 -5.71
N ASP A 198 20.60 16.49 -5.93
CA ASP A 198 20.27 17.64 -6.78
C ASP A 198 19.48 18.74 -6.07
N GLN A 199 18.91 18.45 -4.90
CA GLN A 199 18.18 19.42 -4.11
C GLN A 199 18.25 19.13 -2.61
N VAL A 200 18.34 20.18 -1.80
CA VAL A 200 18.13 20.11 -0.35
C VAL A 200 17.23 21.27 0.07
N LYS A 201 16.24 20.99 0.93
CA LYS A 201 15.43 21.99 1.63
C LYS A 201 15.27 21.57 3.08
N ALA A 202 15.51 22.49 4.01
CA ALA A 202 15.41 22.21 5.44
C ALA A 202 14.25 23.02 6.06
N PHE A 203 13.50 22.37 6.94
CA PHE A 203 12.35 22.93 7.66
C PHE A 203 12.42 22.51 9.13
N GLU A 204 11.61 23.12 9.99
CA GLU A 204 11.65 22.85 11.44
C GLU A 204 11.48 21.36 11.79
N GLY A 205 10.59 20.64 11.09
CA GLY A 205 10.26 19.24 11.37
C GLY A 205 10.99 18.21 10.52
N ASN A 206 11.62 18.61 9.42
CA ASN A 206 12.16 17.71 8.40
C ASN A 206 13.23 18.36 7.52
N VAL A 207 14.01 17.53 6.83
CA VAL A 207 14.93 17.91 5.75
C VAL A 207 14.59 17.07 4.53
N GLU A 208 14.24 17.73 3.44
CA GLU A 208 13.94 17.13 2.14
C GLU A 208 15.17 17.12 1.25
N ILE A 209 15.51 15.96 0.72
CA ILE A 209 16.73 15.69 -0.05
C ILE A 209 16.34 15.02 -1.36
N GLY A 210 16.59 15.68 -2.48
CA GLY A 210 16.36 15.17 -3.83
C GLY A 210 17.62 14.49 -4.36
N ALA A 211 17.45 13.32 -4.97
CA ALA A 211 18.52 12.58 -5.60
C ALA A 211 18.10 12.06 -6.97
N GLU A 212 18.93 12.33 -7.97
CA GLU A 212 18.87 11.64 -9.25
C GLU A 212 19.59 10.30 -9.09
N VAL A 213 18.84 9.21 -9.13
CA VAL A 213 19.37 7.84 -9.09
C VAL A 213 19.41 7.30 -10.50
N VAL A 214 20.63 7.05 -10.99
CA VAL A 214 20.88 6.52 -12.33
C VAL A 214 21.02 5.01 -12.25
N PHE A 215 20.34 4.31 -13.15
CA PHE A 215 20.43 2.87 -13.33
C PHE A 215 21.25 2.55 -14.58
N SER A 216 22.13 1.57 -14.48
CA SER A 216 22.92 1.03 -15.59
C SER A 216 22.72 -0.48 -15.67
N GLY A 217 22.72 -1.03 -16.88
CA GLY A 217 22.55 -2.47 -17.08
C GLY A 217 21.57 -2.76 -18.20
N GLY A 218 20.58 -3.60 -17.93
CA GLY A 218 19.59 -4.03 -18.92
C GLY A 218 20.08 -5.16 -19.80
N SER A 219 19.30 -5.46 -20.83
CA SER A 219 19.59 -6.51 -21.81
C SER A 219 20.69 -6.13 -22.82
N GLY A 220 21.40 -5.02 -22.59
CA GLY A 220 22.49 -4.55 -23.46
C GLY A 220 22.02 -4.09 -24.85
N GLY A 221 20.73 -3.83 -25.02
CA GLY A 221 20.14 -3.55 -26.33
C GLY A 221 20.05 -4.78 -27.23
N ASP A 222 20.04 -6.00 -26.68
CA ASP A 222 19.77 -7.21 -27.46
C ASP A 222 18.40 -7.08 -28.12
N PRO A 223 18.32 -7.02 -29.46
CA PRO A 223 17.05 -6.89 -30.16
C PRO A 223 16.11 -8.09 -29.93
N LEU A 224 16.61 -9.21 -29.40
CA LEU A 224 15.80 -10.37 -29.01
C LEU A 224 15.24 -10.26 -27.58
N ALA A 225 15.79 -9.43 -26.70
CA ALA A 225 15.30 -9.31 -25.32
C ALA A 225 13.87 -8.76 -25.24
N ASN A 226 13.55 -7.78 -26.10
CA ASN A 226 12.19 -7.27 -26.28
C ASN A 226 11.20 -8.38 -26.69
N LEU A 227 11.63 -9.37 -27.47
CA LEU A 227 10.76 -10.46 -27.93
C LEU A 227 10.31 -11.38 -26.78
N PHE A 228 11.10 -11.44 -25.70
CA PHE A 228 10.83 -12.28 -24.54
C PHE A 228 10.41 -11.48 -23.29
N GLY A 229 10.20 -10.16 -23.42
CA GLY A 229 9.74 -9.31 -22.31
C GLY A 229 10.79 -9.05 -21.23
N PHE A 230 12.09 -9.10 -21.57
CA PHE A 230 13.18 -8.86 -20.62
C PHE A 230 13.72 -7.42 -20.62
N ALA A 231 13.20 -6.57 -21.49
CA ALA A 231 13.62 -5.18 -21.64
C ALA A 231 12.46 -4.24 -21.30
N LEU A 232 12.81 -3.05 -20.81
CA LEU A 232 11.86 -2.01 -20.41
C LEU A 232 11.32 -1.28 -21.66
N GLU A 233 10.00 -1.27 -21.85
CA GLU A 233 9.33 -0.75 -23.05
C GLU A 233 9.14 0.77 -23.01
N SER A 234 9.03 1.34 -21.82
CA SER A 234 8.73 2.77 -21.61
C SER A 234 9.94 3.68 -21.85
N ILE A 235 11.15 3.11 -21.92
CA ILE A 235 12.39 3.87 -22.04
C ILE A 235 12.99 3.79 -23.46
N PRO A 236 13.62 4.87 -23.97
CA PRO A 236 14.17 4.89 -25.32
C PRO A 236 15.37 3.95 -25.56
N ASP A 237 16.15 3.65 -24.51
CA ASP A 237 17.35 2.81 -24.56
C ASP A 237 17.47 2.01 -23.27
N ASP A 238 17.33 0.68 -23.38
CA ASP A 238 17.33 -0.24 -22.23
C ASP A 238 18.67 -0.34 -21.49
N ARG A 239 19.73 0.31 -21.97
CA ARG A 239 21.06 0.24 -21.31
C ARG A 239 21.15 1.04 -20.01
N GLY A 240 20.20 1.94 -19.77
CA GLY A 240 20.15 2.74 -18.54
C GLY A 240 19.09 3.83 -18.59
N PHE A 241 18.67 4.25 -17.41
CA PHE A 241 17.69 5.31 -17.20
C PHE A 241 17.97 6.01 -15.87
N SER A 242 17.29 7.11 -15.56
CA SER A 242 17.34 7.72 -14.23
C SER A 242 15.94 7.99 -13.69
N VAL A 243 15.84 7.97 -12.36
CA VAL A 243 14.63 8.35 -11.63
C VAL A 243 14.99 9.32 -10.51
N GLN A 244 14.04 10.16 -10.16
CA GLN A 244 14.14 11.10 -9.06
C GLN A 244 13.59 10.46 -7.78
N VAL A 245 14.40 10.46 -6.73
CA VAL A 245 14.05 9.95 -5.41
C VAL A 245 14.08 11.10 -4.40
N ARG A 246 12.99 11.26 -3.66
CA ARG A 246 12.94 12.15 -2.49
C ARG A 246 13.22 11.34 -1.24
N TYR A 247 14.17 11.81 -0.46
CA TYR A 247 14.38 11.39 0.91
C TYR A 247 13.92 12.48 1.87
N SER A 248 13.05 12.12 2.81
CA SER A 248 12.66 13.00 3.91
C SER A 248 13.27 12.51 5.21
N LEU A 249 14.20 13.27 5.75
CA LEU A 249 14.72 13.09 7.10
C LEU A 249 13.85 13.87 8.08
N SER A 250 13.01 13.15 8.83
CA SER A 250 11.96 13.71 9.66
C SER A 250 12.13 13.42 11.14
N ALA A 251 11.66 14.35 11.97
CA ALA A 251 11.51 14.11 13.39
C ALA A 251 10.43 13.02 13.61
N LEU A 252 10.65 12.13 14.58
CA LEU A 252 9.64 11.16 14.98
C LEU A 252 8.85 11.71 16.19
N PRO A 253 7.57 12.12 16.02
CA PRO A 253 6.83 12.73 17.12
C PRO A 253 6.63 11.77 18.27
N VAL A 254 7.05 12.17 19.46
CA VAL A 254 6.79 11.46 20.72
C VAL A 254 6.34 12.48 21.76
N ASN A 255 5.40 12.10 22.64
CA ASN A 255 4.85 12.97 23.70
C ASN A 255 4.15 14.25 23.17
N ASN A 256 3.47 14.15 22.03
CA ASN A 256 2.74 15.26 21.39
C ASN A 256 1.23 15.31 21.73
N GLY A 257 0.79 14.55 22.74
CA GLY A 257 -0.63 14.42 23.10
C GLY A 257 -1.39 13.31 22.37
N TYR A 258 -0.79 12.66 21.37
CA TYR A 258 -1.41 11.52 20.70
C TYR A 258 -1.45 10.29 21.62
N GLU A 259 -2.65 9.73 21.80
CA GLU A 259 -2.86 8.49 22.55
C GLU A 259 -3.11 7.31 21.58
N PRO A 260 -2.26 6.26 21.61
CA PRO A 260 -2.46 5.04 20.83
C PRO A 260 -3.78 4.35 21.18
N ARG A 261 -4.52 3.91 20.15
CA ARG A 261 -5.79 3.21 20.35
C ARG A 261 -5.63 1.71 20.14
N VAL A 262 -6.03 0.92 21.14
CA VAL A 262 -5.98 -0.55 21.08
C VAL A 262 -6.92 -1.04 19.98
N ALA A 263 -6.45 -1.99 19.18
CA ALA A 263 -7.22 -2.59 18.10
C ALA A 263 -8.23 -3.65 18.60
N ASP A 264 -9.35 -3.75 17.90
CA ASP A 264 -10.35 -4.81 18.05
C ASP A 264 -10.52 -5.51 16.69
N GLN A 265 -10.44 -6.84 16.67
CA GLN A 265 -10.45 -7.62 15.43
C GLN A 265 -11.76 -7.47 14.63
N ARG A 266 -12.84 -6.99 15.26
CA ARG A 266 -14.13 -6.75 14.60
C ARG A 266 -14.13 -5.50 13.72
N VAL A 267 -13.14 -4.63 13.86
CA VAL A 267 -13.02 -3.36 13.12
C VAL A 267 -11.72 -3.37 12.33
N GLY A 268 -11.81 -3.15 11.02
CA GLY A 268 -10.69 -3.31 10.10
C GLY A 268 -9.77 -2.10 10.02
N TYR A 269 -8.81 -2.00 10.94
CA TYR A 269 -7.72 -1.02 10.85
C TYR A 269 -6.38 -1.69 10.56
N PHE A 270 -5.51 -0.99 9.82
CA PHE A 270 -4.08 -1.29 9.78
C PHE A 270 -3.49 -1.17 11.17
N LEU A 271 -2.47 -1.97 11.47
CA LEU A 271 -1.99 -2.15 12.83
C LEU A 271 -0.52 -1.80 12.98
N THR A 272 -0.22 -1.07 14.04
CA THR A 272 1.12 -1.02 14.62
C THR A 272 1.19 -2.08 15.72
N VAL A 273 2.01 -3.12 15.50
CA VAL A 273 2.10 -4.29 16.38
C VAL A 273 3.48 -4.36 17.03
N PHE A 274 3.50 -4.68 18.31
CA PHE A 274 4.74 -5.01 19.01
C PHE A 274 4.54 -6.12 20.02
N ARG A 275 5.63 -6.81 20.33
CA ARG A 275 5.70 -7.85 21.35
C ARG A 275 6.12 -7.23 22.68
N ALA A 276 5.28 -7.43 23.69
CA ALA A 276 5.58 -7.12 25.07
C ALA A 276 6.46 -8.22 25.71
N PRO A 277 7.25 -7.89 26.75
CA PRO A 277 8.01 -8.87 27.53
C PRO A 277 7.10 -9.90 28.18
N PHE A 278 7.70 -11.03 28.57
CA PHE A 278 6.99 -12.09 29.31
C PHE A 278 6.24 -11.54 30.53
N GLN A 279 4.97 -11.91 30.65
CA GLN A 279 4.11 -11.58 31.77
C GLN A 279 3.33 -12.83 32.19
N VAL A 280 3.33 -13.13 33.49
CA VAL A 280 2.60 -14.27 34.04
C VAL A 280 1.10 -14.09 33.78
N GLY A 281 0.46 -15.10 33.18
CA GLY A 281 -0.98 -15.09 32.90
C GLY A 281 -1.41 -14.40 31.61
N ARG A 282 -0.47 -13.90 30.80
CA ARG A 282 -0.76 -13.31 29.48
C ARG A 282 -0.19 -14.21 28.36
N PRO A 283 -1.03 -15.00 27.67
CA PRO A 283 -0.57 -15.92 26.62
C PRO A 283 -0.22 -15.21 25.31
N ASP A 284 -0.98 -14.16 24.93
CA ASP A 284 -0.69 -13.36 23.74
C ASP A 284 0.28 -12.22 24.10
N PRO A 285 1.55 -12.27 23.65
CA PRO A 285 2.53 -11.26 23.98
C PRO A 285 2.33 -9.98 23.15
N PHE A 286 1.46 -9.98 22.14
CA PHE A 286 1.32 -8.85 21.24
C PHE A 286 0.40 -7.76 21.81
N VAL A 287 0.80 -6.53 21.57
CA VAL A 287 -0.04 -5.33 21.69
C VAL A 287 -0.23 -4.79 20.28
N ARG A 288 -1.47 -4.44 19.95
CA ARG A 288 -1.87 -4.01 18.62
C ARG A 288 -2.57 -2.66 18.75
N TYR A 289 -2.00 -1.63 18.14
CA TYR A 289 -2.63 -0.32 18.02
C TYR A 289 -3.17 -0.16 16.60
N ILE A 290 -4.32 0.49 16.46
CA ILE A 290 -4.80 0.91 15.14
C ILE A 290 -3.93 2.07 14.64
N ASN A 291 -3.74 2.12 13.33
CA ASN A 291 -3.13 3.26 12.67
C ASN A 291 -4.21 4.33 12.46
N ARG A 292 -4.01 5.55 12.97
CA ARG A 292 -4.96 6.66 12.79
C ARG A 292 -4.29 8.03 12.86
N TRP A 293 -4.96 9.05 12.35
CA TRP A 293 -4.51 10.43 12.46
C TRP A 293 -4.67 10.98 13.88
N HIS A 294 -3.81 11.94 14.24
CA HIS A 294 -3.96 12.71 15.47
C HIS A 294 -4.98 13.84 15.25
N LEU A 295 -6.22 13.60 15.66
CA LEU A 295 -7.29 14.60 15.63
C LEU A 295 -7.75 14.92 17.05
N GLU A 296 -7.88 16.22 17.32
CA GLU A 296 -8.39 16.75 18.58
C GLU A 296 -9.46 17.80 18.30
N LYS A 297 -10.57 17.75 19.03
CA LYS A 297 -11.59 18.79 18.93
C LYS A 297 -11.04 20.15 19.35
N GLN A 298 -11.39 21.19 18.59
CA GLN A 298 -11.12 22.57 19.00
C GLN A 298 -11.89 22.95 20.29
N ASN A 299 -13.13 22.47 20.42
CA ASN A 299 -13.90 22.52 21.66
C ASN A 299 -14.16 21.10 22.18
N PRO A 300 -13.36 20.59 23.13
CA PRO A 300 -13.49 19.23 23.66
C PRO A 300 -14.82 18.94 24.38
N SER A 301 -15.55 19.98 24.80
CA SER A 301 -16.84 19.82 25.51
C SER A 301 -18.05 19.77 24.58
N ALA A 302 -17.87 20.03 23.28
CA ALA A 302 -18.95 19.96 22.30
C ALA A 302 -19.10 18.52 21.75
N ASP A 303 -20.34 18.09 21.55
CA ASP A 303 -20.65 16.80 20.91
C ASP A 303 -20.02 16.73 19.50
N ILE A 304 -20.14 17.83 18.76
CA ILE A 304 -19.51 18.03 17.44
C ILE A 304 -18.68 19.32 17.47
N SER A 305 -17.41 19.24 17.06
CA SER A 305 -16.50 20.39 16.93
C SER A 305 -15.67 20.27 15.66
N VAL A 306 -15.25 21.40 15.09
CA VAL A 306 -14.14 21.39 14.13
C VAL A 306 -12.86 20.91 14.83
N PRO A 307 -11.91 20.25 14.13
CA PRO A 307 -10.64 19.86 14.72
C PRO A 307 -9.73 21.08 14.95
N LYS A 308 -8.77 20.97 15.89
CA LYS A 308 -7.69 21.96 16.07
C LYS A 308 -6.85 22.12 14.80
N ALA A 309 -6.54 20.99 14.16
CA ALA A 309 -5.87 20.92 12.88
C ALA A 309 -6.65 19.95 11.97
N PRO A 310 -7.25 20.43 10.86
CA PRO A 310 -7.91 19.55 9.90
C PRO A 310 -6.90 18.74 9.09
N LEU A 311 -7.31 17.58 8.59
CA LEU A 311 -6.55 16.81 7.62
C LEU A 311 -6.69 17.51 6.26
N VAL A 312 -5.60 18.06 5.74
CA VAL A 312 -5.58 18.75 4.46
C VAL A 312 -4.96 17.84 3.41
N PHE A 313 -5.72 17.50 2.38
CA PHE A 313 -5.25 16.79 1.19
C PHE A 313 -5.17 17.75 0.01
N TRP A 314 -4.07 17.67 -0.74
CA TRP A 314 -3.85 18.48 -1.93
C TRP A 314 -4.05 17.62 -3.18
N ILE A 315 -4.90 18.07 -4.10
CA ILE A 315 -4.93 17.49 -5.43
C ILE A 315 -3.75 18.05 -6.21
N GLU A 316 -2.92 17.17 -6.75
CA GLU A 316 -1.74 17.54 -7.51
C GLU A 316 -2.11 18.39 -8.75
N ASN A 317 -1.23 19.30 -9.13
CA ASN A 317 -1.45 20.21 -10.26
C ASN A 317 -1.40 19.52 -11.64
N THR A 318 -0.84 18.30 -11.72
CA THR A 318 -0.85 17.43 -12.91
C THR A 318 -2.21 16.77 -13.17
N THR A 319 -3.09 16.74 -12.17
CA THR A 319 -4.44 16.17 -12.29
C THR A 319 -5.28 16.98 -13.29
N PRO A 320 -5.87 16.35 -14.33
CA PRO A 320 -6.70 17.04 -15.31
C PRO A 320 -7.87 17.80 -14.64
N PRO A 321 -8.13 19.08 -15.01
CA PRO A 321 -9.15 19.90 -14.37
C PRO A 321 -10.54 19.27 -14.28
N GLU A 322 -10.94 18.53 -15.29
CA GLU A 322 -12.23 17.84 -15.39
C GLU A 322 -12.45 16.77 -14.32
N TYR A 323 -11.38 16.20 -13.75
CA TYR A 323 -11.47 15.12 -12.76
C TYR A 323 -11.29 15.59 -11.31
N ARG A 324 -10.85 16.83 -11.10
CA ARG A 324 -10.54 17.38 -9.77
C ARG A 324 -11.77 17.39 -8.84
N GLU A 325 -12.97 17.62 -9.39
CA GLU A 325 -14.20 17.64 -8.60
C GLU A 325 -14.58 16.25 -8.08
N ALA A 326 -14.51 15.21 -8.92
CA ALA A 326 -14.76 13.83 -8.49
C ALA A 326 -13.74 13.36 -7.44
N ILE A 327 -12.45 13.66 -7.66
CA ILE A 327 -11.39 13.34 -6.70
C ILE A 327 -11.65 14.06 -5.37
N ALA A 328 -11.96 15.36 -5.41
CA ALA A 328 -12.31 16.11 -4.20
C ALA A 328 -13.54 15.53 -3.49
N ALA A 329 -14.56 15.10 -4.23
CA ALA A 329 -15.76 14.47 -3.67
C ALA A 329 -15.43 13.15 -2.97
N GLY A 330 -14.55 12.32 -3.57
CA GLY A 330 -14.09 11.06 -2.99
C GLY A 330 -13.33 11.23 -1.67
N VAL A 331 -12.55 12.31 -1.54
CA VAL A 331 -11.91 12.65 -0.26
C VAL A 331 -12.95 13.17 0.75
N LEU A 332 -13.83 14.09 0.33
CA LEU A 332 -14.74 14.81 1.22
C LEU A 332 -15.90 13.95 1.74
N MET A 333 -16.28 12.86 1.07
CA MET A 333 -17.37 11.98 1.53
C MET A 333 -17.11 11.36 2.91
N TRP A 334 -15.85 11.21 3.31
CA TRP A 334 -15.48 10.75 4.65
C TRP A 334 -15.85 11.73 5.77
N ASN A 335 -16.10 13.02 5.46
CA ASN A 335 -16.58 13.96 6.47
C ASN A 335 -17.93 13.54 7.07
N GLU A 336 -18.77 12.80 6.33
CA GLU A 336 -20.01 12.24 6.87
C GLU A 336 -19.72 11.28 8.05
N ALA A 337 -18.69 10.45 7.92
CA ALA A 337 -18.24 9.53 8.96
C ALA A 337 -17.57 10.26 10.14
N PHE A 338 -16.77 11.30 9.84
CA PHE A 338 -16.13 12.11 10.88
C PHE A 338 -17.14 12.94 11.69
N GLU A 339 -18.20 13.45 11.07
CA GLU A 339 -19.27 14.15 11.80
C GLU A 339 -19.93 13.23 12.83
N GLN A 340 -20.16 11.95 12.49
CA GLN A 340 -20.64 10.93 13.43
C GLN A 340 -19.64 10.68 14.57
N ALA A 341 -18.34 10.73 14.31
CA ALA A 341 -17.29 10.64 15.33
C ALA A 341 -17.10 11.95 16.15
N GLY A 342 -17.89 13.00 15.87
CA GLY A 342 -17.85 14.27 16.59
C GLY A 342 -16.96 15.35 15.96
N PHE A 343 -16.45 15.13 14.75
CA PHE A 343 -15.61 16.09 14.03
C PHE A 343 -16.33 16.69 12.83
N LYS A 344 -16.61 17.99 12.89
CA LYS A 344 -17.14 18.73 11.75
C LYS A 344 -16.03 19.14 10.80
N SER A 345 -16.18 18.81 9.51
CA SER A 345 -15.21 19.19 8.47
C SER A 345 -13.77 18.80 8.84
N ALA A 346 -13.60 17.56 9.31
CA ALA A 346 -12.31 17.00 9.70
C ALA A 346 -11.31 16.99 8.55
N ILE A 347 -11.81 16.73 7.33
CA ILE A 347 -11.03 16.64 6.11
C ILE A 347 -11.31 17.85 5.21
N GLN A 348 -10.25 18.40 4.63
CA GLN A 348 -10.28 19.48 3.67
C GLN A 348 -9.49 19.06 2.42
N VAL A 349 -9.99 19.49 1.25
CA VAL A 349 -9.30 19.32 -0.03
C VAL A 349 -8.88 20.69 -0.54
N ARG A 350 -7.66 20.77 -1.08
CA ARG A 350 -7.13 21.96 -1.73
C ARG A 350 -6.54 21.58 -3.09
N GLN A 351 -6.52 22.53 -4.02
CA GLN A 351 -5.81 22.35 -5.28
C GLN A 351 -4.37 22.84 -5.12
N MET A 352 -3.39 22.01 -5.46
CA MET A 352 -1.99 22.43 -5.56
C MET A 352 -1.87 23.51 -6.65
N PRO A 353 -1.26 24.67 -6.35
CA PRO A 353 -1.00 25.70 -7.36
C PRO A 353 -0.02 25.23 -8.42
N ASP A 354 -0.17 25.70 -9.66
CA ASP A 354 0.77 25.40 -10.76
C ASP A 354 2.18 25.97 -10.50
N ASN A 355 2.28 27.00 -9.66
CA ASN A 355 3.53 27.66 -9.26
C ASN A 355 3.99 27.26 -7.85
N ALA A 356 3.51 26.14 -7.31
CA ALA A 356 3.97 25.62 -6.03
C ALA A 356 5.50 25.42 -6.04
N ASP A 357 6.14 25.79 -4.93
CA ASP A 357 7.60 25.70 -4.73
C ASP A 357 8.01 24.49 -3.87
N TRP A 358 7.05 23.62 -3.55
CA TRP A 358 7.21 22.38 -2.80
C TRP A 358 6.94 21.16 -3.69
N ASP A 359 7.57 20.03 -3.36
CA ASP A 359 7.39 18.78 -4.10
C ASP A 359 6.24 17.96 -3.49
N PRO A 360 5.40 17.30 -4.31
CA PRO A 360 4.37 16.38 -3.82
C PRO A 360 4.85 15.23 -2.93
N ALA A 361 6.14 14.87 -2.93
CA ALA A 361 6.73 13.88 -2.02
C ALA A 361 7.23 14.48 -0.69
N ASP A 362 7.06 15.78 -0.46
CA ASP A 362 7.38 16.45 0.80
C ASP A 362 6.35 16.09 1.87
N VAL A 363 6.81 15.42 2.93
CA VAL A 363 6.00 14.84 4.01
C VAL A 363 5.16 15.82 4.82
N ARG A 364 5.33 17.13 4.57
CA ARG A 364 4.49 18.17 5.17
C ARG A 364 3.12 18.28 4.50
N TYR A 365 2.94 17.64 3.34
CA TYR A 365 1.72 17.72 2.54
C TYR A 365 1.21 16.32 2.22
N ASN A 366 -0.06 16.06 2.51
CA ASN A 366 -0.72 14.86 2.01
C ASN A 366 -1.22 15.13 0.58
N VAL A 367 -0.83 14.33 -0.41
CA VAL A 367 -1.13 14.62 -1.81
C VAL A 367 -1.90 13.49 -2.50
N ILE A 368 -2.95 13.86 -3.23
CA ILE A 368 -3.60 13.00 -4.22
C ILE A 368 -2.91 13.23 -5.57
N ARG A 369 -2.08 12.26 -5.96
CA ARG A 369 -1.16 12.28 -7.08
C ARG A 369 -1.79 11.63 -8.31
N TRP A 370 -1.45 12.17 -9.47
CA TRP A 370 -1.92 11.67 -10.77
C TRP A 370 -0.73 11.12 -11.54
N SER A 371 -0.58 9.79 -11.57
CA SER A 371 0.53 9.10 -12.24
C SER A 371 0.07 8.51 -13.56
N ASP A 372 0.91 8.59 -14.59
CA ASP A 372 0.70 7.90 -15.85
C ASP A 372 1.52 6.60 -15.88
N SER A 373 1.03 5.62 -16.61
CA SER A 373 1.61 4.29 -16.72
C SER A 373 1.49 3.77 -18.15
N LEU A 374 2.41 2.88 -18.54
CA LEU A 374 2.38 2.24 -19.85
C LEU A 374 1.15 1.33 -19.98
N ASP A 375 0.93 0.50 -18.95
CA ASP A 375 -0.21 -0.39 -18.82
C ASP A 375 -1.02 -0.06 -17.56
N PRO A 376 -2.37 -0.14 -17.63
CA PRO A 376 -3.20 0.14 -16.47
C PRO A 376 -2.98 -0.95 -15.42
N TRP A 377 -2.25 -0.63 -14.36
CA TRP A 377 -1.72 -1.59 -13.39
C TRP A 377 -2.48 -1.57 -12.06
N ALA A 378 -3.06 -0.43 -11.68
CA ALA A 378 -3.90 -0.32 -10.49
C ALA A 378 -4.97 0.77 -10.66
N ILE A 379 -6.08 0.59 -9.94
CA ILE A 379 -7.14 1.59 -9.82
C ILE A 379 -6.62 2.82 -9.04
N GLY A 380 -5.89 2.56 -7.96
CA GLY A 380 -5.28 3.53 -7.06
C GLY A 380 -4.42 2.84 -6.00
N LEU A 381 -3.68 3.62 -5.23
CA LEU A 381 -2.92 3.17 -4.05
C LEU A 381 -2.90 4.27 -3.00
N GLY A 382 -3.26 3.96 -1.75
CA GLY A 382 -3.23 4.90 -0.62
C GLY A 382 -2.19 4.54 0.46
N PRO A 383 -0.87 4.62 0.20
CA PRO A 383 0.14 4.43 1.24
C PRO A 383 0.06 5.52 2.30
N SER A 384 0.40 5.13 3.53
CA SER A 384 0.57 6.06 4.65
C SER A 384 1.84 5.74 5.43
N ARG A 385 2.47 6.79 5.95
CA ARG A 385 3.65 6.70 6.81
C ARG A 385 3.20 6.76 8.26
N VAL A 386 3.62 5.77 9.05
CA VAL A 386 3.11 5.57 10.41
C VAL A 386 4.25 5.58 11.41
N ASN A 387 4.05 6.27 12.52
CA ASN A 387 4.95 6.18 13.66
C ASN A 387 4.90 4.76 14.26
N PRO A 388 5.98 3.95 14.16
CA PRO A 388 5.96 2.55 14.59
C PRO A 388 5.89 2.40 16.11
N LEU A 389 6.05 3.48 16.88
CA LEU A 389 5.94 3.47 18.32
C LEU A 389 4.50 3.70 18.79
N THR A 390 3.70 4.47 18.05
CA THR A 390 2.38 4.93 18.53
C THR A 390 1.22 4.50 17.64
N GLY A 391 1.45 4.18 16.37
CA GLY A 391 0.38 4.02 15.37
C GLY A 391 -0.20 5.34 14.88
N GLN A 392 0.45 6.48 15.17
CA GLN A 392 0.04 7.76 14.59
C GLN A 392 0.39 7.78 13.10
N ILE A 393 -0.58 8.06 12.23
CA ILE A 393 -0.33 8.38 10.82
C ILE A 393 0.29 9.79 10.77
N LEU A 394 1.41 9.91 10.06
CA LEU A 394 2.22 11.12 9.98
C LEU A 394 2.06 11.84 8.64
N ASP A 395 1.98 11.06 7.57
CA ASP A 395 1.98 11.50 6.18
C ASP A 395 1.25 10.46 5.31
N ALA A 396 0.67 10.89 4.21
CA ALA A 396 -0.01 10.00 3.26
C ALA A 396 -0.09 10.59 1.86
N ASP A 397 0.19 9.75 0.88
CA ASP A 397 0.08 10.07 -0.54
C ASP A 397 -0.87 9.07 -1.20
N VAL A 398 -1.84 9.54 -1.97
CA VAL A 398 -2.69 8.68 -2.80
C VAL A 398 -2.19 8.76 -4.24
N ILE A 399 -2.07 7.63 -4.92
CA ILE A 399 -1.65 7.56 -6.32
C ILE A 399 -2.85 7.07 -7.13
N LEU A 400 -3.28 7.86 -8.11
CA LEU A 400 -4.32 7.47 -9.08
C LEU A 400 -3.69 7.28 -10.46
N ASP A 401 -4.07 6.22 -11.17
CA ASP A 401 -3.53 5.88 -12.48
C ASP A 401 -4.33 6.50 -13.63
N ALA A 402 -3.70 7.42 -14.35
CA ALA A 402 -4.26 8.11 -15.50
C ALA A 402 -4.62 7.14 -16.63
N ASN A 403 -3.84 6.06 -16.77
CA ASN A 403 -4.01 5.12 -17.86
C ASN A 403 -5.32 4.33 -17.75
N THR A 404 -5.81 4.13 -16.52
CA THR A 404 -7.12 3.51 -16.33
C THR A 404 -8.23 4.32 -17.00
N VAL A 405 -8.21 5.65 -16.91
CA VAL A 405 -9.20 6.51 -17.59
C VAL A 405 -9.11 6.37 -19.11
N ARG A 406 -7.90 6.37 -19.68
CA ARG A 406 -7.67 6.11 -21.11
C ARG A 406 -8.25 4.76 -21.52
N TYR A 407 -7.98 3.72 -20.75
CA TYR A 407 -8.49 2.37 -21.00
C TYR A 407 -10.02 2.34 -21.02
N LEU A 408 -10.69 2.96 -20.04
CA LEU A 408 -12.15 3.05 -19.99
C LEU A 408 -12.73 3.76 -21.23
N GLN A 409 -12.13 4.88 -21.65
CA GLN A 409 -12.55 5.60 -22.86
C GLN A 409 -12.42 4.73 -24.11
N GLN A 410 -11.31 3.99 -24.24
CA GLN A 410 -11.07 3.10 -25.37
C GLN A 410 -12.07 1.92 -25.44
N GLN A 411 -12.46 1.37 -24.28
CA GLN A 411 -13.48 0.32 -24.23
C GLN A 411 -14.84 0.85 -24.67
N TYR A 412 -15.25 2.03 -24.18
CA TYR A 412 -16.51 2.68 -24.56
C TYR A 412 -16.61 2.96 -26.06
N GLN A 413 -15.56 3.56 -26.64
CA GLN A 413 -15.51 3.96 -28.06
C GLN A 413 -15.45 2.78 -29.03
N THR A 414 -15.37 1.57 -28.48
CA THR A 414 -15.16 0.32 -29.19
C THR A 414 -13.90 0.28 -30.08
N ARG A 415 -12.86 1.05 -29.74
CA ARG A 415 -11.66 1.26 -30.57
C ARG A 415 -10.30 0.92 -29.93
N GLY A 416 -10.26 0.48 -28.66
CA GLY A 416 -9.01 0.11 -27.97
C GLY A 416 -8.29 -1.14 -28.52
N LEU A 417 -6.96 -1.04 -28.62
CA LEU A 417 -6.00 -2.12 -28.95
C LEU A 417 -4.95 -2.35 -27.87
N ASP A 418 -4.95 -1.55 -26.79
CA ASP A 418 -3.91 -1.59 -25.75
C ASP A 418 -4.05 -2.89 -24.94
N SER A 419 -3.38 -3.93 -25.41
CA SER A 419 -3.04 -5.08 -24.60
C SER A 419 -1.54 -5.32 -24.74
N ASN A 420 -0.79 -5.05 -23.68
CA ASN A 420 0.51 -5.68 -23.54
C ASN A 420 0.31 -7.21 -23.55
N PRO A 421 1.06 -7.99 -24.34
CA PRO A 421 1.06 -9.46 -24.27
C PRO A 421 1.30 -9.99 -22.85
N THR A 422 2.04 -9.23 -22.03
CA THR A 422 2.25 -9.48 -20.61
C THR A 422 0.97 -9.29 -19.81
N ALA A 423 0.14 -8.29 -20.14
CA ALA A 423 -1.21 -8.17 -19.58
C ALA A 423 -2.10 -9.36 -19.95
N LEU A 424 -1.96 -9.97 -21.13
CA LEU A 424 -2.63 -11.24 -21.46
C LEU A 424 -2.12 -12.42 -20.61
N GLY A 425 -0.82 -12.46 -20.31
CA GLY A 425 -0.22 -13.41 -19.38
C GLY A 425 -0.70 -13.22 -17.94
N TYR A 426 -0.74 -11.97 -17.46
CA TYR A 426 -1.36 -11.61 -16.18
C TYR A 426 -2.88 -11.86 -16.19
N LEU A 427 -3.60 -11.66 -17.28
CA LEU A 427 -5.03 -12.00 -17.35
C LEU A 427 -5.27 -13.50 -17.22
N GLN A 428 -4.35 -14.33 -17.74
CA GLN A 428 -4.34 -15.77 -17.49
C GLN A 428 -3.91 -16.11 -16.05
N ASN A 429 -2.98 -15.32 -15.47
CA ASN A 429 -2.38 -15.49 -14.14
C ASN A 429 -2.97 -14.60 -13.04
N CYS A 430 -4.08 -13.90 -13.26
CA CYS A 430 -4.73 -12.98 -12.32
C CYS A 430 -6.25 -13.01 -12.48
N GLY A 431 -6.76 -13.53 -13.60
CA GLY A 431 -8.17 -13.44 -13.95
C GLY A 431 -9.13 -14.34 -13.15
N GLN A 432 -8.65 -15.19 -12.24
CA GLN A 432 -9.54 -16.03 -11.45
C GLN A 432 -8.92 -16.38 -10.08
N ARG A 433 -9.76 -16.26 -9.04
CA ARG A 433 -9.70 -16.88 -7.70
C ARG A 433 -9.31 -18.36 -7.65
N SER A 434 -9.16 -19.01 -8.80
CA SER A 434 -8.86 -20.43 -8.91
C SER A 434 -7.37 -20.74 -9.04
N GLN A 435 -6.43 -19.80 -8.90
CA GLN A 435 -5.04 -20.10 -9.25
C GLN A 435 -4.38 -21.18 -8.41
N THR A 436 -4.50 -21.16 -7.08
CA THR A 436 -3.98 -22.25 -6.26
C THR A 436 -4.67 -23.56 -6.62
N TRP A 437 -6.00 -23.57 -6.76
CA TRP A 437 -6.75 -24.78 -7.08
C TRP A 437 -6.51 -25.29 -8.50
N PHE A 438 -6.36 -24.41 -9.49
CA PHE A 438 -6.14 -24.70 -10.90
C PHE A 438 -4.70 -25.08 -11.16
N GLN A 439 -3.71 -24.43 -10.53
CA GLN A 439 -2.32 -24.86 -10.57
C GLN A 439 -2.17 -26.20 -9.85
N GLN A 440 -2.76 -26.38 -8.66
CA GLN A 440 -2.80 -27.69 -7.98
C GLN A 440 -3.51 -28.74 -8.82
N TRP A 441 -4.62 -28.40 -9.49
CA TRP A 441 -5.33 -29.29 -10.40
C TRP A 441 -4.50 -29.61 -11.64
N GLN A 442 -3.84 -28.65 -12.26
CA GLN A 442 -2.94 -28.87 -13.40
C GLN A 442 -1.76 -29.75 -13.01
N ILE A 443 -1.14 -29.49 -11.85
CA ILE A 443 -0.09 -30.32 -11.28
C ILE A 443 -0.64 -31.73 -10.97
N LEU A 444 -1.84 -31.84 -10.42
CA LEU A 444 -2.51 -33.13 -10.19
C LEU A 444 -2.75 -33.88 -11.51
N GLN A 445 -3.18 -33.18 -12.58
CA GLN A 445 -3.42 -33.77 -13.89
C GLN A 445 -2.13 -34.17 -14.60
N GLN A 446 -1.07 -33.36 -14.49
CA GLN A 446 0.19 -33.54 -15.20
C GLN A 446 1.18 -34.44 -14.45
N GLN A 447 1.19 -34.35 -13.13
CA GLN A 447 2.21 -34.90 -12.24
C GLN A 447 1.64 -35.76 -11.10
N GLY A 448 0.31 -35.87 -10.99
CA GLY A 448 -0.34 -36.64 -9.93
C GLY A 448 -0.18 -36.01 -8.54
N GLU A 449 -0.60 -36.74 -7.50
CA GLU A 449 -0.51 -36.30 -6.10
C GLU A 449 0.93 -35.99 -5.67
N ALA A 450 1.92 -36.70 -6.23
CA ALA A 450 3.33 -36.48 -5.94
C ALA A 450 3.85 -35.10 -6.41
N GLY A 451 3.36 -34.59 -7.53
CA GLY A 451 3.70 -33.22 -7.97
C GLY A 451 3.09 -32.15 -7.06
N LEU A 452 1.93 -32.45 -6.46
CA LEU A 452 1.26 -31.60 -5.48
C LEU A 452 2.07 -31.51 -4.19
N ASP A 453 2.55 -32.64 -3.68
CA ASP A 453 3.44 -32.70 -2.50
C ASP A 453 4.76 -31.94 -2.75
N GLN A 454 5.28 -31.99 -3.97
CA GLN A 454 6.51 -31.30 -4.36
C GLN A 454 6.31 -29.79 -4.47
N ALA A 455 5.17 -29.35 -5.02
CA ALA A 455 4.78 -27.93 -5.06
C ALA A 455 4.49 -27.39 -3.65
N LEU A 456 3.85 -28.17 -2.78
CA LEU A 456 3.67 -27.85 -1.36
C LEU A 456 5.00 -27.72 -0.62
N ALA A 457 5.99 -28.58 -0.91
CA ALA A 457 7.32 -28.49 -0.32
C ALA A 457 8.11 -27.25 -0.81
N LEU A 458 7.91 -26.82 -2.06
CA LEU A 458 8.48 -25.58 -2.60
C LEU A 458 7.77 -24.34 -2.05
N ALA A 459 6.44 -24.37 -1.89
CA ALA A 459 5.67 -23.31 -1.25
C ALA A 459 5.96 -23.18 0.26
N GLN A 460 6.49 -24.23 0.90
CA GLN A 460 6.99 -24.21 2.28
C GLN A 460 8.42 -23.66 2.41
N THR A 461 9.12 -23.39 1.31
CA THR A 461 10.29 -22.53 1.39
C THR A 461 9.80 -21.09 1.55
N PRO A 462 10.14 -20.39 2.66
CA PRO A 462 9.75 -19.00 2.79
C PRO A 462 10.39 -18.23 1.63
N SER A 463 9.55 -17.72 0.73
CA SER A 463 9.99 -16.72 -0.26
C SER A 463 10.58 -15.55 0.54
N PRO A 464 11.86 -15.18 0.34
CA PRO A 464 12.46 -14.10 1.12
C PRO A 464 11.96 -12.69 0.75
N SER A 465 10.87 -12.54 -0.01
CA SER A 465 10.62 -11.30 -0.76
C SER A 465 9.15 -10.87 -0.78
N ASN A 466 8.97 -9.54 -0.78
CA ASN A 466 7.73 -8.79 -1.04
C ASN A 466 7.03 -9.12 -2.38
N ILE A 467 7.53 -10.09 -3.16
CA ILE A 467 7.06 -10.41 -4.50
C ILE A 467 5.64 -10.98 -4.48
N ASP A 468 5.27 -11.80 -3.49
CA ASP A 468 3.93 -12.40 -3.41
C ASP A 468 2.83 -11.34 -3.16
N HIS A 469 3.09 -10.34 -2.31
CA HIS A 469 2.17 -9.23 -2.06
C HIS A 469 2.08 -8.25 -3.25
N ILE A 470 3.19 -8.02 -3.96
CA ILE A 470 3.21 -7.17 -5.17
C ILE A 470 2.42 -7.84 -6.30
N LEU A 471 2.57 -9.15 -6.49
CA LEU A 471 1.81 -9.92 -7.49
C LEU A 471 0.30 -9.93 -7.20
N GLU A 472 -0.09 -10.05 -5.93
CA GLU A 472 -1.50 -10.03 -5.52
C GLU A 472 -2.15 -8.66 -5.75
N ALA A 473 -1.51 -7.58 -5.28
CA ALA A 473 -2.00 -6.21 -5.48
C ALA A 473 -2.12 -5.86 -6.97
N GLN A 474 -1.15 -6.30 -7.78
CA GLN A 474 -1.21 -6.20 -9.24
C GLN A 474 -2.39 -6.98 -9.83
N CYS A 475 -2.63 -8.22 -9.39
CA CYS A 475 -3.75 -9.01 -9.86
C CYS A 475 -5.13 -8.41 -9.52
N ALA A 476 -5.27 -7.84 -8.32
CA ALA A 476 -6.45 -7.08 -7.94
C ALA A 476 -6.66 -5.87 -8.87
N GLY A 477 -5.61 -5.08 -9.10
CA GLY A 477 -5.63 -3.93 -10.00
C GLY A 477 -6.03 -4.28 -11.44
N TYR A 478 -5.47 -5.36 -12.01
CA TYR A 478 -5.85 -5.84 -13.33
C TYR A 478 -7.29 -6.33 -13.39
N THR A 479 -7.73 -7.11 -12.40
CA THR A 479 -9.11 -7.62 -12.35
C THR A 479 -10.09 -6.46 -12.32
N ALA A 480 -9.81 -5.45 -11.51
CA ALA A 480 -10.64 -4.27 -11.43
C ALA A 480 -10.72 -3.48 -12.74
N THR A 481 -9.56 -3.26 -13.36
CA THR A 481 -9.45 -2.62 -14.67
C THR A 481 -10.30 -3.35 -15.70
N GLN A 482 -10.29 -4.68 -15.70
CA GLN A 482 -11.16 -5.50 -16.55
C GLN A 482 -12.65 -5.35 -16.22
N ARG A 483 -13.04 -5.39 -14.92
CA ARG A 483 -14.44 -5.22 -14.51
C ARG A 483 -14.96 -3.84 -14.93
N ASN A 484 -14.18 -2.80 -14.73
CA ASN A 484 -14.52 -1.43 -15.12
C ASN A 484 -14.50 -1.25 -16.64
N GLY A 485 -13.53 -1.86 -17.33
CA GLY A 485 -13.47 -1.90 -18.79
C GLY A 485 -14.69 -2.57 -19.41
N PHE A 486 -15.15 -3.69 -18.84
CA PHE A 486 -16.41 -4.32 -19.26
C PHE A 486 -17.59 -3.39 -19.01
N GLY A 487 -17.68 -2.76 -17.83
CA GLY A 487 -18.73 -1.79 -17.52
C GLY A 487 -18.80 -0.68 -18.57
N SER A 488 -17.66 -0.07 -18.89
CA SER A 488 -17.53 0.95 -19.93
C SER A 488 -17.95 0.46 -21.32
N LEU A 489 -17.52 -0.75 -21.73
CA LEU A 489 -17.95 -1.38 -22.98
C LEU A 489 -19.46 -1.65 -23.01
N ALA A 490 -20.03 -2.07 -21.89
CA ALA A 490 -21.45 -2.38 -21.77
C ALA A 490 -22.32 -1.14 -22.02
N LEU A 491 -21.87 0.05 -21.59
CA LEU A 491 -22.58 1.31 -21.84
C LEU A 491 -22.80 1.61 -23.32
N SER A 492 -21.89 1.18 -24.21
CA SER A 492 -22.02 1.43 -25.66
C SER A 492 -22.61 0.26 -26.44
N VAL A 493 -22.63 -0.95 -25.88
CA VAL A 493 -23.01 -2.19 -26.60
C VAL A 493 -24.35 -2.79 -26.13
N LEU A 494 -24.76 -2.57 -24.88
CA LEU A 494 -25.97 -3.19 -24.31
C LEU A 494 -27.26 -2.83 -25.07
N PRO A 495 -28.31 -3.67 -24.99
CA PRO A 495 -29.63 -3.35 -25.53
C PRO A 495 -30.16 -2.02 -25.00
N GLY A 496 -30.45 -1.08 -25.91
CA GLY A 496 -30.94 0.26 -25.54
C GLY A 496 -29.84 1.28 -25.23
N ALA A 497 -28.56 0.89 -25.31
CA ALA A 497 -27.43 1.81 -25.21
C ALA A 497 -27.58 2.98 -26.20
N GLN A 498 -27.51 4.20 -25.67
CA GLN A 498 -27.40 5.41 -26.46
C GLN A 498 -25.94 5.85 -26.39
N PHE A 499 -25.29 6.03 -27.54
CA PHE A 499 -23.92 6.53 -27.58
C PHE A 499 -23.93 8.01 -27.18
N ALA A 500 -23.86 8.26 -25.88
CA ALA A 500 -23.92 9.56 -25.24
C ALA A 500 -22.61 9.78 -24.45
N PRO A 501 -21.72 10.69 -24.89
CA PRO A 501 -20.48 11.01 -24.19
C PRO A 501 -20.70 11.32 -22.70
N GLU A 502 -21.82 11.95 -22.35
CA GLU A 502 -22.18 12.31 -20.98
C GLU A 502 -22.34 11.09 -20.05
N GLN A 503 -22.72 9.93 -20.62
CA GLN A 503 -22.84 8.69 -19.85
C GLN A 503 -21.47 8.13 -19.47
N LEU A 504 -20.51 8.19 -20.39
CA LEU A 504 -19.13 7.79 -20.13
C LEU A 504 -18.48 8.75 -19.12
N ASP A 505 -18.70 10.05 -19.27
CA ASP A 505 -18.20 11.04 -18.31
C ASP A 505 -18.76 10.76 -16.91
N THR A 506 -20.07 10.51 -16.79
CA THR A 506 -20.69 10.13 -15.50
C THR A 506 -20.06 8.87 -14.92
N TYR A 507 -19.81 7.86 -15.75
CA TYR A 507 -19.16 6.61 -15.33
C TYR A 507 -17.76 6.84 -14.78
N ILE A 508 -16.93 7.61 -15.50
CA ILE A 508 -15.55 7.94 -15.11
C ILE A 508 -15.53 8.79 -13.84
N GLN A 509 -16.40 9.79 -13.73
CA GLN A 509 -16.48 10.66 -12.54
C GLN A 509 -16.90 9.87 -11.29
N GLN A 510 -17.90 8.99 -11.40
CA GLN A 510 -18.31 8.11 -10.30
C GLN A 510 -17.20 7.11 -9.93
N TYR A 511 -16.53 6.54 -10.93
CA TYR A 511 -15.39 5.67 -10.73
C TYR A 511 -14.28 6.38 -9.94
N LEU A 512 -13.84 7.55 -10.39
CA LEU A 512 -12.79 8.35 -9.76
C LEU A 512 -13.17 8.78 -8.34
N THR A 513 -14.44 9.13 -8.11
CA THR A 513 -14.97 9.42 -6.77
C THR A 513 -14.82 8.19 -5.87
N ALA A 514 -15.26 7.02 -6.33
CA ALA A 514 -15.27 5.79 -5.55
C ALA A 514 -13.86 5.24 -5.25
N VAL A 515 -12.95 5.22 -6.24
CA VAL A 515 -11.55 4.84 -5.96
C VAL A 515 -10.89 5.83 -5.01
N THR A 516 -11.07 7.13 -5.22
CA THR A 516 -10.45 8.11 -4.32
C THR A 516 -10.97 7.91 -2.89
N ALA A 517 -12.26 7.60 -2.72
CA ALA A 517 -12.82 7.25 -1.43
C ALA A 517 -12.16 6.02 -0.79
N HIS A 518 -11.95 4.97 -1.58
CA HIS A 518 -11.32 3.73 -1.16
C HIS A 518 -9.88 3.99 -0.68
N GLU A 519 -9.07 4.65 -1.50
CA GLU A 519 -7.68 4.98 -1.13
C GLU A 519 -7.63 5.93 0.07
N VAL A 520 -8.56 6.87 0.17
CA VAL A 520 -8.68 7.74 1.35
C VAL A 520 -9.03 6.93 2.60
N GLY A 521 -9.83 5.86 2.49
CA GLY A 521 -10.08 4.97 3.61
C GLY A 521 -8.81 4.29 4.13
N HIS A 522 -7.91 3.86 3.23
CA HIS A 522 -6.60 3.32 3.62
C HIS A 522 -5.74 4.32 4.38
N ILE A 523 -5.63 5.56 3.89
CA ILE A 523 -4.85 6.60 4.57
C ILE A 523 -5.53 7.11 5.84
N LEU A 524 -6.82 6.84 6.07
CA LEU A 524 -7.49 7.04 7.36
C LEU A 524 -7.23 5.90 8.35
N GLY A 525 -6.57 4.83 7.89
CA GLY A 525 -6.16 3.68 8.67
C GLY A 525 -6.96 2.41 8.42
N LEU A 526 -7.94 2.41 7.51
CA LEU A 526 -8.84 1.26 7.30
C LEU A 526 -8.24 0.22 6.35
N ARG A 527 -8.49 -1.06 6.65
CA ARG A 527 -8.21 -2.19 5.75
C ARG A 527 -9.38 -2.43 4.81
N HIS A 528 -9.17 -3.28 3.81
CA HIS A 528 -10.24 -3.81 2.99
C HIS A 528 -11.33 -4.48 3.83
N ASN A 529 -12.58 -4.39 3.37
CA ASN A 529 -13.72 -5.08 3.95
C ASN A 529 -14.53 -5.81 2.87
N PHE A 530 -14.23 -7.10 2.66
CA PHE A 530 -14.88 -7.96 1.66
C PHE A 530 -16.27 -8.49 2.06
N ALA A 531 -16.83 -7.97 3.16
CA ALA A 531 -18.25 -8.12 3.49
C ALA A 531 -19.04 -6.83 3.18
N GLY A 532 -18.40 -5.82 2.59
CA GLY A 532 -18.91 -4.47 2.39
C GLY A 532 -19.92 -4.33 1.25
N SER A 533 -19.90 -5.23 0.29
CA SER A 533 -20.77 -5.21 -0.90
C SER A 533 -22.22 -5.68 -0.64
N ARG A 534 -22.48 -6.27 0.53
CA ARG A 534 -23.66 -7.11 0.81
C ARG A 534 -24.85 -6.42 1.47
N SER A 535 -24.96 -5.10 1.33
CA SER A 535 -25.95 -4.31 2.10
C SER A 535 -27.33 -4.22 1.43
N LEU A 536 -27.38 -3.96 0.12
CA LEU A 536 -28.63 -3.69 -0.59
C LEU A 536 -29.23 -4.93 -1.28
N ASP A 537 -30.55 -5.02 -1.35
CA ASP A 537 -31.27 -6.00 -2.16
C ASP A 537 -31.10 -5.70 -3.67
N PRO A 538 -31.00 -6.71 -4.55
CA PRO A 538 -30.81 -6.45 -5.98
C PRO A 538 -31.89 -5.53 -6.57
N ALA A 539 -33.13 -5.62 -6.08
CA ALA A 539 -34.25 -4.83 -6.58
C ALA A 539 -34.10 -3.32 -6.36
N VAL A 540 -33.24 -2.89 -5.44
CA VAL A 540 -33.04 -1.47 -5.09
C VAL A 540 -31.68 -0.91 -5.49
N LEU A 541 -30.77 -1.73 -6.05
CA LEU A 541 -29.44 -1.29 -6.51
C LEU A 541 -29.51 -0.13 -7.51
N ASN A 542 -30.56 -0.09 -8.32
CA ASN A 542 -30.76 0.95 -9.33
C ASN A 542 -31.80 2.01 -8.92
N THR A 543 -32.08 2.14 -7.62
CA THR A 543 -33.02 3.15 -7.09
C THR A 543 -32.25 4.29 -6.42
N PRO A 544 -32.09 5.46 -7.08
CA PRO A 544 -31.27 6.56 -6.55
C PRO A 544 -31.67 7.03 -5.15
N ALA A 545 -32.97 7.06 -4.84
CA ALA A 545 -33.44 7.43 -3.50
C ALA A 545 -32.93 6.49 -2.39
N VAL A 546 -32.65 5.22 -2.71
CA VAL A 546 -32.07 4.24 -1.78
C VAL A 546 -30.56 4.36 -1.75
N THR A 547 -29.89 4.33 -2.91
CA THR A 547 -28.42 4.35 -2.97
C THR A 547 -27.84 5.67 -2.44
N GLN A 548 -28.50 6.81 -2.68
CA GLN A 548 -28.10 8.10 -2.13
C GLN A 548 -28.42 8.24 -0.63
N SER A 549 -29.35 7.45 -0.06
CA SER A 549 -29.74 7.53 1.36
C SER A 549 -29.10 6.49 2.26
N GLN A 550 -28.70 5.34 1.73
CA GLN A 550 -28.04 4.25 2.49
C GLN A 550 -26.58 4.01 2.07
N GLY A 551 -26.20 4.42 0.86
CA GLY A 551 -24.98 3.99 0.18
C GLY A 551 -25.24 2.75 -0.67
N LEU A 552 -24.50 2.61 -1.77
CA LEU A 552 -24.57 1.42 -2.65
C LEU A 552 -23.99 0.17 -1.97
N VAL A 553 -23.02 0.37 -1.08
CA VAL A 553 -22.28 -0.64 -0.31
C VAL A 553 -22.28 -0.24 1.17
N SER A 554 -22.13 -1.20 2.10
CA SER A 554 -21.91 -0.87 3.51
C SER A 554 -20.49 -0.39 3.77
N SER A 555 -19.51 -0.78 2.96
CA SER A 555 -18.15 -0.26 3.01
C SER A 555 -17.61 0.03 1.62
N VAL A 556 -17.06 1.24 1.43
CA VAL A 556 -16.28 1.56 0.22
C VAL A 556 -14.93 0.85 0.19
N MET A 557 -14.52 0.22 1.30
CA MET A 557 -13.29 -0.58 1.41
C MET A 557 -13.42 -2.00 0.82
N ASP A 558 -14.55 -2.34 0.20
CA ASP A 558 -14.69 -3.57 -0.56
C ASP A 558 -14.18 -3.38 -2.01
N TYR A 559 -13.85 -4.48 -2.68
CA TYR A 559 -13.69 -4.53 -4.12
C TYR A 559 -15.05 -4.81 -4.75
N PHE A 560 -15.80 -3.79 -5.12
CA PHE A 560 -17.07 -3.96 -5.84
C PHE A 560 -16.88 -3.79 -7.37
N PRO A 561 -17.62 -4.55 -8.19
CA PRO A 561 -17.68 -4.30 -9.63
C PRO A 561 -18.54 -3.06 -9.91
N PRO A 562 -18.50 -2.49 -11.13
CA PRO A 562 -19.48 -1.49 -11.54
C PRO A 562 -20.89 -2.09 -11.47
N ASN A 563 -21.84 -1.36 -10.90
CA ASN A 563 -23.25 -1.73 -10.90
C ASN A 563 -23.86 -1.51 -12.30
N ILE A 564 -23.83 -2.55 -13.13
CA ILE A 564 -24.47 -2.56 -14.44
C ILE A 564 -25.85 -3.21 -14.30
N ALA A 565 -26.91 -2.46 -14.56
CA ALA A 565 -28.28 -2.96 -14.53
C ALA A 565 -28.49 -4.12 -15.53
N ALA A 566 -29.46 -5.00 -15.26
CA ALA A 566 -29.81 -6.07 -16.19
C ALA A 566 -30.29 -5.51 -17.54
N PRO A 567 -30.20 -6.26 -18.64
CA PRO A 567 -30.55 -5.75 -19.97
C PRO A 567 -31.98 -5.22 -20.04
N GLY A 568 -32.14 -3.92 -20.35
CA GLY A 568 -33.43 -3.25 -20.49
C GLY A 568 -34.02 -2.69 -19.19
N GLU A 569 -33.34 -2.88 -18.05
CA GLU A 569 -33.70 -2.25 -16.78
C GLU A 569 -33.16 -0.81 -16.69
N TYR A 570 -33.73 -0.03 -15.77
CA TYR A 570 -33.22 1.31 -15.47
C TYR A 570 -31.84 1.24 -14.82
N GLN A 571 -30.90 2.03 -15.33
CA GLN A 571 -29.55 2.14 -14.79
C GLN A 571 -29.49 3.22 -13.69
N GLY A 572 -29.14 2.81 -12.47
CA GLY A 572 -28.83 3.70 -11.36
C GLY A 572 -27.36 4.13 -11.34
N GLU A 573 -26.85 4.44 -10.14
CA GLU A 573 -25.43 4.76 -9.94
C GLU A 573 -24.55 3.54 -10.30
N PHE A 574 -23.43 3.79 -10.98
CA PHE A 574 -22.46 2.76 -11.34
C PHE A 574 -21.52 2.43 -10.19
N PHE A 575 -21.20 3.42 -9.35
CA PHE A 575 -20.30 3.28 -8.20
C PHE A 575 -20.85 4.06 -6.99
N PRO A 576 -20.40 3.74 -5.76
CA PRO A 576 -20.83 4.44 -4.55
C PRO A 576 -20.52 5.94 -4.60
N SER A 577 -21.49 6.78 -4.27
CA SER A 577 -21.35 8.23 -4.17
C SER A 577 -21.23 8.73 -2.71
N ARG A 578 -21.26 7.81 -1.74
CA ARG A 578 -21.15 8.09 -0.30
C ARG A 578 -20.62 6.88 0.47
N VAL A 579 -20.04 7.12 1.64
CA VAL A 579 -19.58 6.06 2.54
C VAL A 579 -20.76 5.28 3.13
N GLY A 580 -20.54 4.00 3.40
CA GLY A 580 -21.58 3.09 3.90
C GLY A 580 -21.68 3.05 5.43
N ALA A 581 -22.56 2.18 5.93
CA ALA A 581 -22.80 2.02 7.37
C ALA A 581 -21.57 1.51 8.14
N TYR A 582 -20.81 0.58 7.55
CA TYR A 582 -19.58 0.07 8.14
C TYR A 582 -18.52 1.16 8.25
N ASP A 583 -18.31 1.93 7.17
CA ASP A 583 -17.30 2.98 7.12
C ASP A 583 -17.51 4.01 8.23
N ARG A 584 -18.75 4.50 8.38
CA ARG A 584 -19.13 5.43 9.45
C ARG A 584 -18.87 4.86 10.84
N TRP A 585 -19.23 3.60 11.05
CA TRP A 585 -19.02 2.90 12.32
C TRP A 585 -17.54 2.65 12.62
N ALA A 586 -16.73 2.32 11.61
CA ALA A 586 -15.30 2.11 11.76
C ALA A 586 -14.60 3.43 12.11
N VAL A 587 -14.97 4.56 11.48
CA VAL A 587 -14.48 5.90 11.84
C VAL A 587 -14.92 6.27 13.26
N GLU A 588 -16.16 5.99 13.65
CA GLU A 588 -16.62 6.18 15.03
C GLU A 588 -15.72 5.42 16.03
N TYR A 589 -15.38 4.16 15.74
CA TYR A 589 -14.46 3.38 16.58
C TYR A 589 -13.06 3.99 16.65
N GLY A 590 -12.50 4.47 15.54
CA GLY A 590 -11.13 4.98 15.51
C GLY A 590 -10.97 6.40 16.07
N TYR A 591 -11.99 7.24 15.94
CA TYR A 591 -11.88 8.68 16.14
C TYR A 591 -12.78 9.24 17.25
N SER A 592 -13.79 8.53 17.73
CA SER A 592 -14.58 9.04 18.86
C SER A 592 -13.70 9.29 20.08
N GLU A 593 -13.80 10.50 20.64
CA GLU A 593 -13.09 10.91 21.84
C GLU A 593 -13.85 10.45 23.09
N THR A 594 -13.15 9.84 24.05
CA THR A 594 -13.65 9.63 25.40
C THR A 594 -13.01 10.68 26.31
N PRO A 595 -13.76 11.38 27.19
CA PRO A 595 -13.18 12.37 28.08
C PRO A 595 -11.99 11.80 28.88
N PRO A 596 -10.79 12.43 28.84
CA PRO A 596 -9.61 11.92 29.53
C PRO A 596 -9.81 11.71 31.04
N SER A 597 -10.72 12.47 31.64
CA SER A 597 -11.12 12.34 33.06
C SER A 597 -11.69 10.98 33.44
N LEU A 598 -12.12 10.17 32.46
CA LEU A 598 -12.71 8.85 32.70
C LEU A 598 -11.67 7.72 32.70
N GLY A 599 -10.49 7.95 32.13
CA GLY A 599 -9.36 7.01 32.08
C GLY A 599 -9.55 5.76 31.21
N ASP A 600 -8.46 4.99 31.03
CA ASP A 600 -8.34 3.85 30.10
C ASP A 600 -9.38 2.74 30.30
N SER A 601 -9.91 2.59 31.51
CA SER A 601 -10.93 1.57 31.80
C SER A 601 -12.25 1.91 31.12
N GLN A 602 -12.66 3.17 31.18
CA GLN A 602 -13.91 3.62 30.59
C GLN A 602 -13.81 3.72 29.06
N GLU A 603 -12.66 4.14 28.52
CA GLU A 603 -12.43 4.12 27.08
C GLU A 603 -12.55 2.68 26.54
N ARG A 604 -11.89 1.71 27.17
CA ARG A 604 -12.00 0.29 26.77
C ARG A 604 -13.43 -0.22 26.78
N GLN A 605 -14.24 0.13 27.78
CA GLN A 605 -15.65 -0.25 27.83
C GLN A 605 -16.45 0.40 26.69
N THR A 606 -16.19 1.67 26.40
CA THR A 606 -16.85 2.42 25.32
C THR A 606 -16.51 1.83 23.96
N LEU A 607 -15.22 1.56 23.70
CA LEU A 607 -14.77 0.92 22.47
C LEU A 607 -15.30 -0.50 22.32
N ALA A 608 -15.35 -1.28 23.40
CA ALA A 608 -15.96 -2.62 23.38
C ALA A 608 -17.46 -2.59 23.05
N ALA A 609 -18.19 -1.57 23.53
CA ALA A 609 -19.60 -1.38 23.20
C ALA A 609 -19.80 -0.97 21.73
N ILE A 610 -18.96 -0.06 21.21
CA ILE A 610 -18.96 0.31 19.80
C ILE A 610 -18.70 -0.92 18.92
N ALA A 611 -17.60 -1.63 19.18
CA ALA A 611 -17.21 -2.84 18.44
C ALA A 611 -18.24 -3.97 18.57
N GLY A 612 -18.95 -4.05 19.70
CA GLY A 612 -20.01 -5.04 19.94
C GLY A 612 -21.24 -4.92 19.04
N ARG A 613 -21.45 -3.76 18.39
CA ARG A 613 -22.58 -3.56 17.45
C ARG A 613 -22.49 -4.46 16.22
N SER A 614 -21.30 -4.89 15.80
CA SER A 614 -21.15 -5.79 14.65
C SER A 614 -21.87 -7.14 14.81
N SER A 615 -22.11 -7.58 16.05
CA SER A 615 -22.90 -8.79 16.33
C SER A 615 -24.40 -8.62 16.09
N GLN A 616 -24.91 -7.39 16.01
CA GLN A 616 -26.34 -7.09 15.93
C GLN A 616 -26.77 -6.63 14.54
N TYR A 617 -25.89 -5.94 13.82
CA TYR A 617 -26.18 -5.28 12.55
C TYR A 617 -25.36 -5.91 11.42
N PRO A 618 -25.97 -6.66 10.50
CA PRO A 618 -25.27 -7.33 9.40
C PRO A 618 -24.47 -6.39 8.50
N GLU A 619 -24.91 -5.15 8.34
CA GLU A 619 -24.23 -4.09 7.59
C GLU A 619 -22.90 -3.66 8.21
N LEU A 620 -22.62 -4.07 9.45
CA LEU A 620 -21.35 -3.83 10.16
C LEU A 620 -20.41 -5.05 10.12
N ALA A 621 -20.69 -6.04 9.26
CA ALA A 621 -19.81 -7.18 9.08
C ALA A 621 -18.43 -6.76 8.56
N TYR A 622 -17.39 -7.46 9.01
CA TYR A 622 -16.01 -7.23 8.61
C TYR A 622 -15.32 -8.51 8.17
N ALA A 623 -14.71 -8.46 6.99
CA ALA A 623 -13.81 -9.48 6.49
C ALA A 623 -12.56 -8.87 5.84
N SER A 624 -11.38 -9.27 6.31
CA SER A 624 -10.09 -8.74 5.87
C SER A 624 -9.55 -9.48 4.64
N ASP A 625 -8.42 -9.00 4.12
CA ASP A 625 -7.64 -9.65 3.07
C ASP A 625 -7.42 -11.14 3.34
N GLU A 626 -7.08 -11.50 4.58
CA GLU A 626 -6.82 -12.89 4.94
C GLU A 626 -8.05 -13.81 4.79
N ASP A 627 -9.27 -13.26 4.86
CA ASP A 627 -10.50 -14.06 4.79
C ASP A 627 -10.91 -14.46 3.37
N ILE A 628 -10.40 -13.78 2.34
CA ILE A 628 -10.72 -14.10 0.94
C ILE A 628 -9.84 -15.21 0.35
N PHE A 629 -8.73 -15.58 1.01
CA PHE A 629 -7.77 -16.57 0.46
C PHE A 629 -8.22 -18.02 0.52
N ASP A 630 -8.97 -18.42 1.56
CA ASP A 630 -9.25 -19.84 1.83
C ASP A 630 -10.54 -20.36 1.17
N PHE A 631 -11.33 -19.49 0.52
CA PHE A 631 -12.57 -19.84 -0.20
C PHE A 631 -13.63 -20.56 0.66
N ILE A 632 -13.61 -20.34 1.97
CA ILE A 632 -14.51 -21.05 2.88
C ILE A 632 -15.83 -20.32 3.05
N ASP A 633 -15.82 -18.99 3.16
CA ASP A 633 -17.03 -18.19 3.41
C ASP A 633 -17.60 -17.63 2.10
N PRO A 634 -18.76 -18.13 1.63
CA PRO A 634 -19.39 -17.59 0.43
C PRO A 634 -19.85 -16.15 0.62
N GLU A 635 -19.93 -15.62 1.85
CA GLU A 635 -20.33 -14.24 2.09
C GLU A 635 -19.18 -13.23 2.16
N VAL A 636 -17.97 -13.65 1.80
CA VAL A 636 -16.76 -12.84 1.82
C VAL A 636 -16.10 -12.96 0.45
N ASP A 637 -16.37 -12.01 -0.43
CA ASP A 637 -16.07 -12.14 -1.85
C ASP A 637 -15.79 -10.77 -2.50
N ALA A 638 -14.58 -10.52 -2.99
CA ALA A 638 -14.28 -9.44 -3.94
C ALA A 638 -14.98 -9.59 -5.32
N TRP A 639 -15.39 -8.48 -5.91
CA TRP A 639 -16.06 -8.39 -7.20
C TRP A 639 -17.50 -8.92 -7.19
N ASP A 640 -18.14 -8.97 -6.03
CA ASP A 640 -19.58 -9.18 -5.88
C ASP A 640 -20.31 -7.89 -5.48
N LEU A 641 -21.64 -7.91 -5.55
CA LEU A 641 -22.49 -6.80 -5.12
C LEU A 641 -23.85 -7.36 -4.71
N SER A 642 -24.49 -6.69 -3.74
CA SER A 642 -25.80 -7.01 -3.16
C SER A 642 -25.80 -8.05 -2.05
N ASN A 643 -26.85 -8.02 -1.23
CA ASN A 643 -27.16 -9.06 -0.23
C ASN A 643 -27.60 -10.40 -0.85
N ASP A 644 -27.89 -10.44 -2.16
CA ASP A 644 -28.10 -11.64 -2.97
C ASP A 644 -27.19 -11.57 -4.23
N PRO A 645 -25.89 -11.83 -4.06
CA PRO A 645 -24.91 -11.70 -5.13
C PRO A 645 -25.07 -12.76 -6.20
N MET A 646 -25.81 -13.84 -5.95
CA MET A 646 -26.13 -14.82 -6.98
C MET A 646 -27.11 -14.24 -8.01
N VAL A 647 -28.13 -13.50 -7.55
CA VAL A 647 -29.04 -12.77 -8.44
C VAL A 647 -28.28 -11.70 -9.21
N PHE A 648 -27.43 -10.94 -8.54
CA PHE A 648 -26.60 -9.92 -9.21
C PHE A 648 -25.66 -10.53 -10.25
N ALA A 649 -24.94 -11.60 -9.91
CA ALA A 649 -24.05 -12.30 -10.82
C ALA A 649 -24.80 -12.88 -12.04
N ALA A 650 -26.02 -13.39 -11.84
CA ALA A 650 -26.87 -13.83 -12.95
C ALA A 650 -27.19 -12.67 -13.93
N TRP A 651 -27.53 -11.48 -13.42
CA TRP A 651 -27.70 -10.29 -14.26
C TRP A 651 -26.43 -9.93 -15.02
N GLN A 652 -25.26 -10.03 -14.36
CA GLN A 652 -23.98 -9.76 -15.01
C GLN A 652 -23.63 -10.80 -16.09
N LEU A 653 -24.01 -12.07 -15.92
CA LEU A 653 -23.89 -13.09 -16.98
C LEU A 653 -24.80 -12.77 -18.17
N GLU A 654 -26.04 -12.33 -17.93
CA GLU A 654 -26.97 -11.89 -18.98
C GLU A 654 -26.41 -10.68 -19.74
N ASN A 655 -25.84 -9.70 -19.02
CA ASN A 655 -25.15 -8.55 -19.61
C ASN A 655 -23.99 -9.00 -20.50
N ALA A 656 -23.14 -9.91 -20.03
CA ALA A 656 -22.02 -10.43 -20.80
C ALA A 656 -22.48 -11.14 -22.09
N GLN A 657 -23.52 -11.98 -22.01
CA GLN A 657 -24.11 -12.64 -23.18
C GLN A 657 -24.70 -11.64 -24.18
N ALA A 658 -25.38 -10.61 -23.68
CA ALA A 658 -25.96 -9.55 -24.50
C ALA A 658 -24.89 -8.73 -25.24
N VAL A 659 -23.79 -8.40 -24.57
CA VAL A 659 -22.62 -7.74 -25.17
C VAL A 659 -21.97 -8.66 -26.20
N TRP A 660 -21.71 -9.92 -25.85
CA TRP A 660 -21.09 -10.91 -26.73
C TRP A 660 -21.81 -11.05 -28.07
N GLY A 661 -23.15 -11.15 -28.04
CA GLY A 661 -23.99 -11.28 -29.24
C GLY A 661 -23.91 -10.08 -30.21
N ARG A 662 -23.24 -9.00 -29.82
CA ARG A 662 -23.20 -7.72 -30.56
C ARG A 662 -21.79 -7.24 -30.89
N LEU A 663 -20.74 -7.82 -30.30
CA LEU A 663 -19.35 -7.41 -30.53
C LEU A 663 -18.99 -7.35 -32.02
N ASN A 664 -19.36 -8.37 -32.80
CA ASN A 664 -19.06 -8.40 -34.24
C ASN A 664 -19.66 -7.24 -35.04
N ARG A 665 -20.76 -6.63 -34.56
CA ARG A 665 -21.46 -5.54 -35.27
C ARG A 665 -20.97 -4.17 -34.88
N LEU A 666 -20.48 -4.00 -33.65
CA LEU A 666 -20.19 -2.70 -33.05
C LEU A 666 -18.69 -2.47 -32.82
N SER A 667 -17.86 -3.52 -32.89
CA SER A 667 -16.44 -3.45 -32.46
C SER A 667 -15.40 -3.61 -33.57
N VAL A 668 -15.79 -3.61 -34.85
CA VAL A 668 -14.84 -3.70 -35.98
C VAL A 668 -15.22 -2.67 -37.05
N ALA A 669 -14.34 -1.72 -37.36
CA ALA A 669 -14.55 -0.79 -38.47
C ALA A 669 -14.12 -1.41 -39.82
N PRO A 670 -14.68 -0.93 -40.96
CA PRO A 670 -14.23 -1.38 -42.28
C PRO A 670 -12.73 -1.14 -42.48
N GLY A 671 -11.97 -2.21 -42.73
CA GLY A 671 -10.53 -2.16 -42.95
C GLY A 671 -9.66 -2.50 -41.74
N GLU A 672 -10.25 -2.67 -40.55
CA GLU A 672 -9.53 -3.11 -39.34
C GLU A 672 -9.38 -4.65 -39.30
N GLY A 673 -8.29 -5.12 -38.68
CA GLY A 673 -8.06 -6.55 -38.41
C GLY A 673 -8.83 -7.05 -37.18
N PHE A 674 -8.91 -8.37 -36.99
CA PHE A 674 -9.66 -9.00 -35.89
C PHE A 674 -8.95 -9.00 -34.53
N GLY A 675 -7.76 -8.40 -34.41
CA GLY A 675 -6.99 -8.36 -33.15
C GLY A 675 -7.75 -7.68 -32.01
N GLY A 676 -8.28 -6.48 -32.26
CA GLY A 676 -9.08 -5.75 -31.26
C GLY A 676 -10.41 -6.45 -30.94
N LEU A 677 -11.04 -7.11 -31.92
CA LEU A 677 -12.22 -7.93 -31.66
C LEU A 677 -11.89 -9.08 -30.72
N ARG A 678 -10.76 -9.77 -30.93
CA ARG A 678 -10.32 -10.86 -30.05
C ARG A 678 -10.10 -10.38 -28.62
N GLN A 679 -9.38 -9.28 -28.42
CA GLN A 679 -9.17 -8.72 -27.07
C GLN A 679 -10.49 -8.39 -26.35
N ARG A 680 -11.49 -7.88 -27.07
CA ARG A 680 -12.83 -7.61 -26.49
C ARG A 680 -13.60 -8.88 -26.19
N VAL A 681 -13.50 -9.88 -27.05
CA VAL A 681 -14.04 -11.21 -26.80
C VAL A 681 -13.42 -11.78 -25.52
N ASP A 682 -12.11 -11.65 -25.34
CA ASP A 682 -11.41 -12.08 -24.12
C ASP A 682 -11.88 -11.29 -22.88
N LEU A 683 -12.03 -9.96 -22.97
CA LEU A 683 -12.60 -9.12 -21.88
C LEU A 683 -13.99 -9.61 -21.46
N VAL A 684 -14.91 -9.82 -22.41
CA VAL A 684 -16.27 -10.29 -22.12
C VAL A 684 -16.26 -11.72 -21.60
N PHE A 685 -15.39 -12.59 -22.13
CA PHE A 685 -15.22 -13.96 -21.65
C PHE A 685 -14.75 -13.98 -20.20
N ASN A 686 -13.71 -13.22 -19.87
CA ASN A 686 -13.17 -13.10 -18.51
C ASN A 686 -14.20 -12.52 -17.53
N TYR A 687 -14.98 -11.53 -17.98
CA TYR A 687 -16.08 -11.01 -17.18
C TYR A 687 -17.16 -12.06 -16.92
N TYR A 688 -17.53 -12.84 -17.94
CA TYR A 688 -18.48 -13.95 -17.82
C TYR A 688 -17.98 -15.03 -16.86
N THR A 689 -16.77 -15.55 -17.07
CA THR A 689 -16.19 -16.62 -16.24
C THR A 689 -16.01 -16.16 -14.80
N GLY A 690 -15.58 -14.91 -14.58
CA GLY A 690 -15.48 -14.33 -13.25
C GLY A 690 -16.81 -14.32 -12.49
N ASN A 691 -17.91 -13.94 -13.13
CA ASN A 691 -19.25 -14.00 -12.50
C ASN A 691 -19.74 -15.44 -12.28
N ALA A 692 -19.41 -16.37 -13.20
CA ALA A 692 -19.74 -17.78 -13.04
C ALA A 692 -19.00 -18.40 -11.84
N LEU A 693 -17.74 -18.02 -11.60
CA LEU A 693 -16.99 -18.44 -10.42
C LEU A 693 -17.57 -17.85 -9.13
N THR A 694 -18.00 -16.58 -9.12
CA THR A 694 -18.70 -16.00 -7.96
C THR A 694 -19.89 -16.88 -7.58
N ILE A 695 -20.71 -17.32 -8.55
CA ILE A 695 -21.83 -18.23 -8.29
C ILE A 695 -21.37 -19.58 -7.72
N ALA A 696 -20.26 -20.14 -8.22
CA ALA A 696 -19.75 -21.42 -7.76
C ALA A 696 -19.38 -21.44 -6.27
N ASN A 697 -18.96 -20.29 -5.71
CA ASN A 697 -18.67 -20.15 -4.27
C ASN A 697 -19.89 -20.40 -3.38
N TYR A 698 -21.11 -20.25 -3.91
CA TYR A 698 -22.37 -20.38 -3.14
C TYR A 698 -22.94 -21.81 -3.11
N VAL A 699 -22.26 -22.79 -3.72
CA VAL A 699 -22.68 -24.21 -3.69
C VAL A 699 -22.52 -24.81 -2.28
N GLY A 700 -21.58 -24.31 -1.47
CA GLY A 700 -21.35 -24.73 -0.09
C GLY A 700 -20.18 -23.97 0.54
N GLY A 701 -20.04 -24.04 1.87
CA GLY A 701 -18.98 -23.33 2.59
C GLY A 701 -19.18 -23.30 4.11
N GLN A 702 -18.30 -22.60 4.82
CA GLN A 702 -18.49 -22.23 6.22
C GLN A 702 -18.51 -20.72 6.35
N ARG A 703 -19.51 -20.20 7.05
CA ARG A 703 -19.57 -18.79 7.38
C ARG A 703 -18.72 -18.51 8.60
N PHE A 704 -17.86 -17.50 8.51
CA PHE A 704 -17.11 -16.93 9.63
C PHE A 704 -17.68 -15.56 10.01
N ARG A 705 -17.97 -15.38 11.30
CA ARG A 705 -18.43 -14.10 11.84
C ARG A 705 -17.53 -13.68 12.99
N ARG A 706 -16.97 -12.48 12.88
CA ARG A 706 -16.24 -11.83 13.98
C ARG A 706 -17.23 -11.27 15.02
N THR A 707 -17.82 -12.17 15.78
CA THR A 707 -18.71 -11.85 16.91
C THR A 707 -18.08 -12.28 18.21
N ASP A 708 -18.40 -11.60 19.31
CA ASP A 708 -17.96 -12.02 20.64
C ASP A 708 -18.53 -13.42 20.96
N PRO A 709 -17.68 -14.46 21.15
CA PRO A 709 -18.13 -15.83 21.35
C PRO A 709 -18.93 -16.03 22.65
N TRP A 710 -18.93 -15.05 23.56
CA TRP A 710 -19.66 -15.07 24.82
C TRP A 710 -21.01 -14.34 24.76
N THR A 711 -21.33 -13.70 23.63
CA THR A 711 -22.66 -13.12 23.42
C THR A 711 -23.69 -14.25 23.28
N GLN A 712 -24.61 -14.35 24.26
CA GLN A 712 -25.65 -15.41 24.28
C GLN A 712 -26.70 -15.26 23.17
N THR A 713 -26.67 -14.14 22.45
CA THR A 713 -27.62 -13.72 21.43
C THR A 713 -26.85 -13.28 20.20
N GLY A 714 -26.70 -14.18 19.23
CA GLY A 714 -25.95 -13.95 18.00
C GLY A 714 -25.74 -15.26 17.23
N PRO A 715 -25.47 -15.21 15.91
CA PRO A 715 -25.07 -16.39 15.15
C PRO A 715 -23.72 -16.93 15.66
N ALA A 716 -23.51 -18.25 15.57
CA ALA A 716 -22.24 -18.85 15.95
C ALA A 716 -21.09 -18.27 15.10
N PRO A 717 -19.89 -18.03 15.69
CA PRO A 717 -18.74 -17.50 14.95
C PRO A 717 -18.34 -18.35 13.74
N LEU A 718 -18.57 -19.67 13.81
CA LEU A 718 -18.42 -20.59 12.69
C LEU A 718 -19.73 -21.34 12.51
N SER A 719 -20.25 -21.36 11.28
CA SER A 719 -21.47 -22.11 10.94
C SER A 719 -21.41 -22.64 9.52
N ARG A 720 -22.13 -23.73 9.22
CA ARG A 720 -22.25 -24.20 7.83
C ARG A 720 -23.06 -23.19 7.02
N TYR A 721 -22.57 -22.84 5.82
CA TYR A 721 -23.37 -22.10 4.88
C TYR A 721 -24.56 -22.96 4.41
N GLN A 722 -25.76 -22.38 4.43
CA GLN A 722 -26.95 -22.97 3.84
C GLN A 722 -27.41 -22.05 2.70
N PRO A 723 -27.40 -22.50 1.44
CA PRO A 723 -27.87 -21.71 0.32
C PRO A 723 -29.31 -21.25 0.58
N ARG A 724 -29.60 -19.96 0.36
CA ARG A 724 -30.98 -19.48 0.39
C ARG A 724 -31.74 -20.17 -0.75
N ASN A 725 -32.83 -20.83 -0.42
CA ASN A 725 -33.68 -21.50 -1.42
C ASN A 725 -34.46 -20.42 -2.18
N SER A 726 -33.87 -19.83 -3.22
CA SER A 726 -34.40 -18.65 -3.94
C SER A 726 -35.62 -18.95 -4.82
N GLY A 727 -36.08 -20.21 -4.87
CA GLY A 727 -37.27 -20.61 -5.63
C GLY A 727 -37.16 -20.48 -7.15
N ARG A 728 -36.01 -20.02 -7.68
CA ARG A 728 -35.71 -19.99 -9.12
C ARG A 728 -34.82 -21.18 -9.48
N PRO A 729 -35.15 -21.95 -10.53
CA PRO A 729 -34.28 -23.01 -11.01
C PRO A 729 -32.97 -22.42 -11.52
N TRP A 730 -31.87 -23.07 -11.16
CA TRP A 730 -30.51 -22.72 -11.54
C TRP A 730 -30.33 -22.84 -13.07
N PRO A 731 -29.75 -21.84 -13.74
CA PRO A 731 -29.41 -21.94 -15.15
C PRO A 731 -28.09 -22.74 -15.27
N PHE A 732 -28.18 -24.07 -15.28
CA PHE A 732 -27.10 -24.94 -15.73
C PHE A 732 -27.46 -25.57 -17.06
#